data_AF-A0A1W9U5F6-F1
#
_entry.id   AF-A0A1W9U5F6-F1
#
_cell.length_a   1.000
_cell.length_b   1.000
_cell.length_c   1.000
_cell.angle_alpha   90.00
_cell.angle_beta   90.00
_cell.angle_gamma   90.00
#
_symmetry.space_group_name_H-M   'P 1'
#
loop_
_entity.id
_entity.type
_entity.pdbx_description
1 polymer ?
#
loop_
_entity_poly.entity_id
_entity_poly.type
_entity_poly.pdbx_seq_one_letter_code
_entity_poly.pdbx_strand_id
1 'polypeptide(L)'
;MDETTRAPRWHFTAALLLVLLVAAGLRLYRLPELPLGLHYDEAANGILAAEIAAGNNLPIFIPSYTGKEVLFFYWAALWMKLLGATPLALRLSAALIGLATVAVTAWAVRELLHGRQGVKWIALLTTAFLAASFWHLVLSRYGFRAVTQPLLQALTVAALWRGLRLGKNNWLALAGLFCGLTAYTYLAARAFPIPLAAALLTLLAADRGHRRARLGQIALFVGVAALTLAPLAHHWLTHPGSFMNRAQQVAAASWPAAWAGIRACLGMLFLKGDPYIRFNLPYRPLLDPITAALSLLGLIVVVWKLACLSRNKSRPTTPLHLASCILLLVFLPIMLLPSALAVGEITPSNLRTVGLLPFIYIFPALGLWEVLSRVRRLLPLASCLLLVISGLAAASAYFDHWAASADLYYAADGELTDIAAHLNQTDLTGVTPYVASIHYRHPTLAFLADDYGVTRWLTGGRTIVLPAEGDGLLFFPRSASDDLTWIQSLLPDDALVVAPAFHLYRVGSNPDLDPTHPLTADLAHTALLLGYDVIGEPASGGSAEIAVWQRVLNAPAEGDYGPVARLTDPWGFVWGETLPFHYPSEQWTQGELIVDHLSIPVGPGAPPGDYVVSFGLYSAQADAQLPILDDDGRYAGAWVELPLRLTRAAAPPDPDDLFIRTPLDAAAGGLTLLGVNLDTTTARPGERLYLTLFWRADESSLPDHDVTLTLGDTTLYAGAPVHDTYPTSRWAAGEIVADHYDPRLPRDAPPGDYPLRLQVGDTAINLGNVAVQATDRTFDVPPISRPLTATLGSQVELLGYDLSAETIAPDDTLALTLYWRALTEMDESYTVFAHLVAPDGSMTGQRDNPPIGGAYPTNLWLTGEVIADVYEIPIPADAAPGEHRLEVGMYVAETGARLLITDTSQDAVFLQAVTVTNP
;
A
#
# COMPACT_ATOMS: atom_id res chain seq x y z
N MET A 1 60.12 27.84 15.07
CA MET A 1 60.69 27.34 13.81
C MET A 1 60.80 25.84 13.95
N ASP A 2 60.13 25.08 13.09
CA ASP A 2 60.20 23.60 13.11
C ASP A 2 60.35 23.14 11.64
N GLU A 3 61.57 22.73 11.29
CA GLU A 3 62.13 22.61 9.94
C GLU A 3 61.66 21.37 9.13
N THR A 4 60.65 20.63 9.57
CA THR A 4 60.33 19.30 9.00
C THR A 4 59.04 19.21 8.16
N THR A 5 58.46 20.34 7.72
CA THR A 5 57.17 20.38 6.98
C THR A 5 57.26 20.59 5.46
N ARG A 6 58.41 20.30 4.84
CA ARG A 6 58.60 20.40 3.37
C ARG A 6 58.58 19.03 2.68
N ALA A 7 57.54 18.21 2.89
CA ALA A 7 57.15 17.33 1.78
C ALA A 7 56.69 18.26 0.65
N PRO A 8 57.30 18.23 -0.55
CA PRO A 8 56.96 19.20 -1.58
C PRO A 8 55.50 19.01 -1.98
N ARG A 9 54.80 20.12 -2.21
CA ARG A 9 53.33 20.20 -2.39
C ARG A 9 52.79 19.17 -3.39
N TRP A 10 53.60 18.77 -4.38
CA TRP A 10 53.25 17.78 -5.39
C TRP A 10 52.96 16.38 -4.83
N HIS A 11 53.58 15.94 -3.72
CA HIS A 11 53.31 14.59 -3.17
C HIS A 11 51.87 14.46 -2.67
N PHE A 12 51.37 15.48 -1.98
CA PHE A 12 49.99 15.50 -1.51
C PHE A 12 49.02 15.55 -2.70
N THR A 13 49.31 16.38 -3.70
CA THR A 13 48.49 16.48 -4.91
C THR A 13 48.48 15.16 -5.69
N ALA A 14 49.63 14.51 -5.85
CA ALA A 14 49.75 13.22 -6.53
C ALA A 14 49.00 12.11 -5.77
N ALA A 15 49.11 12.06 -4.44
CA ALA A 15 48.38 11.08 -3.64
C ALA A 15 46.87 11.33 -3.67
N LEU A 16 46.43 12.59 -3.62
CA LEU A 16 45.01 12.94 -3.77
C LEU A 16 44.50 12.57 -5.17
N LEU A 17 45.28 12.84 -6.22
CA LEU A 17 44.95 12.45 -7.58
C LEU A 17 44.81 10.93 -7.70
N LEU A 18 45.70 10.16 -7.09
CA LEU A 18 45.62 8.70 -7.05
C LEU A 18 44.32 8.23 -6.36
N VAL A 19 43.97 8.81 -5.21
CA VAL A 19 42.70 8.49 -4.51
C VAL A 19 41.50 8.80 -5.41
N LEU A 20 41.51 9.93 -6.13
CA LEU A 20 40.45 10.31 -7.06
C LEU A 20 40.36 9.37 -8.27
N LEU A 21 41.49 8.92 -8.81
CA LEU A 21 41.52 7.93 -9.89
C LEU A 21 40.97 6.57 -9.44
N VAL A 22 41.33 6.11 -8.24
CA VAL A 22 40.73 4.89 -7.65
C VAL A 22 39.23 5.09 -7.44
N ALA A 23 38.81 6.23 -6.89
CA ALA A 23 37.40 6.54 -6.71
C ALA A 23 36.61 6.55 -8.04
N ALA A 24 37.22 7.07 -9.11
CA ALA A 24 36.66 7.11 -10.46
C ALA A 24 36.56 5.71 -11.07
N GLY A 25 37.61 4.89 -10.96
CA GLY A 25 37.60 3.50 -11.41
C GLY A 25 36.45 2.71 -10.77
N LEU A 26 36.30 2.79 -9.44
CA LEU A 26 35.22 2.11 -8.73
C LEU A 26 33.81 2.57 -9.16
N ARG A 27 33.63 3.86 -9.48
CA ARG A 27 32.30 4.45 -9.79
C ARG A 27 31.90 4.37 -11.25
N LEU A 28 32.85 4.34 -12.18
CA LEU A 28 32.58 4.41 -13.62
C LEU A 28 32.73 3.07 -14.33
N TYR A 29 33.48 2.11 -13.76
CA TYR A 29 33.63 0.79 -14.35
C TYR A 29 32.29 0.06 -14.45
N ARG A 30 31.93 -0.42 -15.65
CA ARG A 30 30.68 -1.15 -15.95
C ARG A 30 29.43 -0.47 -15.38
N LEU A 31 29.38 0.86 -15.42
CA LEU A 31 28.26 1.63 -14.86
C LEU A 31 26.88 1.35 -15.47
N PRO A 32 26.74 1.15 -16.81
CA PRO A 32 25.43 0.82 -17.37
C PRO A 32 24.97 -0.60 -16.99
N GLU A 33 25.93 -1.53 -16.80
CA GLU A 33 25.63 -2.96 -16.59
C GLU A 33 25.45 -3.34 -15.12
N LEU A 34 26.08 -2.63 -14.18
CA LEU A 34 26.10 -2.98 -12.76
C LEU A 34 25.67 -1.79 -11.86
N PRO A 35 24.78 -2.01 -10.87
CA PRO A 35 24.21 -3.31 -10.47
C PRO A 35 23.18 -3.87 -11.46
N LEU A 36 22.94 -5.19 -11.39
CA LEU A 36 21.89 -5.86 -12.15
C LEU A 36 20.51 -5.36 -11.73
N GLY A 37 19.59 -5.29 -12.69
CA GLY A 37 18.26 -4.77 -12.50
C GLY A 37 18.19 -3.24 -12.41
N LEU A 38 16.96 -2.74 -12.42
CA LEU A 38 16.61 -1.35 -12.20
C LEU A 38 15.35 -1.28 -11.34
N HIS A 39 15.55 -1.24 -10.03
CA HIS A 39 14.45 -1.19 -9.07
C HIS A 39 13.48 -0.04 -9.37
N TYR A 40 12.18 -0.23 -9.15
CA TYR A 40 11.12 0.73 -9.49
C TYR A 40 11.34 2.12 -8.88
N ASP A 41 11.88 2.22 -7.65
CA ASP A 41 12.26 3.53 -7.07
C ASP A 41 13.35 4.28 -7.87
N GLU A 42 14.31 3.54 -8.44
CA GLU A 42 15.37 4.10 -9.29
C GLU A 42 14.79 4.46 -10.66
N ALA A 43 14.01 3.55 -11.26
CA ALA A 43 13.31 3.77 -12.53
C ALA A 43 12.37 4.99 -12.47
N ALA A 44 11.57 5.11 -11.41
CA ALA A 44 10.73 6.28 -11.17
C ALA A 44 11.55 7.57 -11.07
N ASN A 45 12.78 7.54 -10.54
CA ASN A 45 13.64 8.72 -10.59
C ASN A 45 14.09 9.06 -12.00
N GLY A 46 14.32 8.03 -12.82
CA GLY A 46 14.61 8.17 -14.25
C GLY A 46 13.46 8.85 -15.00
N ILE A 47 12.23 8.35 -14.84
CA ILE A 47 11.02 8.91 -15.46
C ILE A 47 10.85 10.38 -15.09
N LEU A 48 10.90 10.71 -13.79
CA LEU A 48 10.76 12.09 -13.31
C LEU A 48 11.87 13.02 -13.86
N ALA A 49 13.10 12.53 -13.94
CA ALA A 49 14.20 13.31 -14.53
C ALA A 49 14.03 13.48 -16.05
N ALA A 50 13.46 12.49 -16.75
CA ALA A 50 13.18 12.53 -18.18
C ALA A 50 12.06 13.54 -18.49
N GLU A 51 11.01 13.60 -17.69
CA GLU A 51 9.94 14.61 -17.81
C GLU A 51 10.47 16.04 -17.66
N ILE A 52 11.36 16.26 -16.67
CA ILE A 52 12.04 17.55 -16.49
C ILE A 52 12.98 17.83 -17.67
N ALA A 53 13.65 16.81 -18.21
CA ALA A 53 14.50 16.94 -19.39
C ALA A 53 13.70 17.32 -20.64
N ALA A 54 12.49 16.78 -20.81
CA ALA A 54 11.58 17.12 -21.90
C ALA A 54 11.00 18.54 -21.78
N GLY A 55 11.06 19.16 -20.59
CA GLY A 55 10.50 20.48 -20.32
C GLY A 55 9.01 20.46 -19.98
N ASN A 56 8.46 19.29 -19.65
CA ASN A 56 7.04 19.11 -19.33
C ASN A 56 6.68 19.73 -17.97
N ASN A 57 7.63 19.75 -17.03
CA ASN A 57 7.40 20.25 -15.67
C ASN A 57 8.71 20.76 -15.02
N LEU A 58 8.62 21.84 -14.23
CA LEU A 58 9.73 22.41 -13.44
C LEU A 58 9.31 22.58 -11.97
N PRO A 59 9.09 21.48 -11.24
CA PRO A 59 8.54 21.53 -9.89
C PRO A 59 9.56 22.05 -8.87
N ILE A 60 9.07 22.72 -7.82
CA ILE A 60 9.89 23.03 -6.63
C ILE A 60 9.96 21.83 -5.67
N PHE A 61 8.94 20.96 -5.73
CA PHE A 61 8.80 19.72 -4.97
C PHE A 61 7.91 18.77 -5.79
N ILE A 62 8.25 17.48 -5.83
CA ILE A 62 7.47 16.47 -6.56
C ILE A 62 6.57 15.76 -5.54
N PRO A 63 5.23 15.90 -5.59
CA PRO A 63 4.33 15.31 -4.60
C PRO A 63 4.17 13.78 -4.74
N SER A 64 4.34 13.25 -5.95
CA SER A 64 4.24 11.81 -6.24
C SER A 64 5.28 10.97 -5.49
N TYR A 65 5.03 9.66 -5.36
CA TYR A 65 5.95 8.70 -4.72
C TYR A 65 6.39 9.11 -3.30
N THR A 66 5.44 9.52 -2.45
CA THR A 66 5.64 9.97 -1.06
C THR A 66 6.43 11.29 -0.89
N GLY A 67 6.62 12.05 -1.97
CA GLY A 67 7.28 13.35 -1.94
C GLY A 67 8.78 13.28 -2.21
N LYS A 68 9.27 14.04 -3.21
CA LYS A 68 10.69 14.09 -3.57
C LYS A 68 11.23 15.51 -3.74
N GLU A 69 12.36 15.76 -3.07
CA GLU A 69 13.14 16.98 -3.24
C GLU A 69 13.94 16.99 -4.56
N VAL A 70 13.97 18.13 -5.24
CA VAL A 70 14.17 18.22 -6.70
C VAL A 70 15.63 18.34 -7.18
N LEU A 71 16.61 18.61 -6.31
CA LEU A 71 17.96 18.99 -6.75
C LEU A 71 18.64 17.93 -7.62
N PHE A 72 18.55 16.66 -7.21
CA PHE A 72 19.12 15.56 -7.98
C PHE A 72 18.46 15.39 -9.34
N PHE A 73 17.15 15.61 -9.43
CA PHE A 73 16.39 15.43 -10.66
C PHE A 73 16.75 16.48 -11.70
N TYR A 74 16.96 17.73 -11.31
CA TYR A 74 17.48 18.75 -12.22
C TYR A 74 18.89 18.42 -12.73
N TRP A 75 19.74 17.86 -11.86
CA TRP A 75 21.06 17.40 -12.27
C TRP A 75 20.98 16.20 -13.23
N ALA A 76 20.13 15.21 -12.94
CA ALA A 76 19.91 14.05 -13.80
C ALA A 76 19.29 14.44 -15.15
N ALA A 77 18.33 15.37 -15.15
CA ALA A 77 17.69 15.88 -16.35
C ALA A 77 18.70 16.53 -17.32
N LEU A 78 19.73 17.21 -16.80
CA LEU A 78 20.81 17.73 -17.64
C LEU A 78 21.54 16.60 -18.39
N TRP A 79 21.86 15.50 -17.71
CA TRP A 79 22.51 14.35 -18.35
C TRP A 79 21.59 13.63 -19.32
N MET A 80 20.30 13.55 -19.00
CA MET A 80 19.30 12.97 -19.91
C MET A 80 19.10 13.80 -21.18
N LYS A 81 19.18 15.14 -21.10
CA LYS A 81 19.21 15.99 -22.30
C LYS A 81 20.43 15.71 -23.20
N LEU A 82 21.55 15.27 -22.62
CA LEU A 82 22.80 15.04 -23.35
C LEU A 82 22.95 13.61 -23.87
N LEU A 83 22.44 12.62 -23.14
CA LEU A 83 22.68 11.19 -23.37
C LEU A 83 21.40 10.38 -23.60
N GLY A 84 20.23 11.03 -23.57
CA GLY A 84 18.92 10.36 -23.59
C GLY A 84 18.46 9.90 -22.20
N ALA A 85 17.17 9.60 -22.09
CA ALA A 85 16.54 9.05 -20.89
C ALA A 85 16.94 7.58 -20.70
N THR A 86 18.16 7.34 -20.21
CA THR A 86 18.73 6.00 -20.08
C THR A 86 19.19 5.71 -18.65
N PRO A 87 19.30 4.43 -18.24
CA PRO A 87 19.91 4.05 -16.96
C PRO A 87 21.34 4.61 -16.83
N LEU A 88 22.09 4.65 -17.92
CA LEU A 88 23.45 5.23 -17.95
C LEU A 88 23.44 6.70 -17.53
N ALA A 89 22.57 7.53 -18.10
CA ALA A 89 22.49 8.96 -17.76
C ALA A 89 22.17 9.17 -16.28
N LEU A 90 21.23 8.39 -15.75
CA LEU A 90 20.82 8.44 -14.34
C LEU A 90 21.96 8.01 -13.39
N ARG A 91 22.61 6.88 -13.66
CA ARG A 91 23.70 6.36 -12.83
C ARG A 91 24.97 7.20 -12.95
N LEU A 92 25.27 7.75 -14.13
CA LEU A 92 26.36 8.70 -14.34
C LEU A 92 26.17 9.97 -13.49
N SER A 93 24.94 10.47 -13.41
CA SER A 93 24.59 11.63 -12.59
C SER A 93 24.97 11.40 -11.12
N ALA A 94 24.64 10.24 -10.56
CA ALA A 94 25.01 9.84 -9.20
C ALA A 94 26.52 9.63 -9.02
N ALA A 95 27.18 9.01 -10.00
CA ALA A 95 28.63 8.76 -9.97
C ALA A 95 29.43 10.06 -9.91
N LEU A 96 29.04 11.07 -10.69
CA LEU A 96 29.71 12.37 -10.69
C LEU A 96 29.51 13.13 -9.37
N ILE A 97 28.32 13.07 -8.76
CA ILE A 97 28.08 13.63 -7.42
C ILE A 97 28.92 12.91 -6.36
N GLY A 98 29.00 11.58 -6.44
CA GLY A 98 29.85 10.78 -5.56
C GLY A 98 31.33 11.16 -5.69
N LEU A 99 31.84 11.32 -6.90
CA LEU A 99 33.22 11.76 -7.15
C LEU A 99 33.49 13.17 -6.63
N ALA A 100 32.55 14.09 -6.85
CA ALA A 100 32.62 15.43 -6.29
C ALA A 100 32.65 15.41 -4.75
N THR A 101 31.87 14.52 -4.12
CA THR A 101 31.86 14.33 -2.66
C THR A 101 33.25 13.88 -2.17
N VAL A 102 33.87 12.90 -2.83
CA VAL A 102 35.23 12.45 -2.51
C VAL A 102 36.22 13.61 -2.63
N ALA A 103 36.19 14.37 -3.72
CA ALA A 103 37.10 15.51 -3.92
C ALA A 103 36.94 16.62 -2.87
N VAL A 104 35.69 16.99 -2.56
CA VAL A 104 35.38 18.06 -1.60
C VAL A 104 35.71 17.64 -0.16
N THR A 105 35.64 16.35 0.16
CA THR A 105 35.94 15.82 1.50
C THR A 105 37.34 16.23 1.96
N ALA A 106 38.35 16.14 1.09
CA ALA A 106 39.71 16.57 1.41
C ALA A 106 39.77 18.07 1.77
N TRP A 107 38.98 18.91 1.09
CA TRP A 107 38.91 20.34 1.38
C TRP A 107 38.18 20.61 2.69
N ALA A 108 37.02 19.98 2.91
CA ALA A 108 36.22 20.13 4.13
C ALA A 108 37.01 19.76 5.39
N VAL A 109 37.68 18.61 5.39
CA VAL A 109 38.50 18.15 6.52
C VAL A 109 39.68 19.10 6.79
N ARG A 110 40.29 19.66 5.74
CA ARG A 110 41.41 20.60 5.89
C ARG A 110 40.99 21.93 6.52
N GLU A 111 39.79 22.43 6.22
CA GLU A 111 39.26 23.64 6.84
C GLU A 111 38.76 23.35 8.26
N LEU A 112 38.05 22.24 8.47
CA LEU A 112 37.52 21.82 9.77
C LEU A 112 38.63 21.59 10.80
N LEU A 113 39.73 20.94 10.40
CA LEU A 113 40.87 20.63 11.27
C LEU A 113 42.06 21.57 11.05
N HIS A 114 41.82 22.77 10.51
CA HIS A 114 42.88 23.73 10.19
C HIS A 114 43.79 24.02 11.39
N GLY A 115 45.11 23.93 11.21
CA GLY A 115 46.09 24.17 12.28
C GLY A 115 46.36 22.95 13.18
N ARG A 116 45.70 21.82 12.95
CA ARG A 116 46.10 20.53 13.53
C ARG A 116 47.35 19.99 12.83
N GLN A 117 48.26 19.41 13.61
CA GLN A 117 49.39 18.66 13.06
C GLN A 117 48.87 17.46 12.24
N GLY A 118 49.45 17.23 11.07
CA GLY A 118 49.04 16.11 10.21
C GLY A 118 47.75 16.31 9.41
N VAL A 119 47.13 17.50 9.44
CA VAL A 119 45.83 17.75 8.77
C VAL A 119 45.78 17.33 7.30
N LYS A 120 46.88 17.49 6.54
CA LYS A 120 46.94 17.04 5.14
C LYS A 120 46.78 15.52 5.04
N TRP A 121 47.45 14.77 5.91
CA TRP A 121 47.36 13.31 5.93
C TRP A 121 46.01 12.84 6.44
N ILE A 122 45.47 13.46 7.49
CA ILE A 122 44.12 13.14 7.98
C ILE A 122 43.09 13.35 6.86
N ALA A 123 43.16 14.48 6.15
CA ALA A 123 42.26 14.75 5.02
C ALA A 123 42.43 13.72 3.88
N LEU A 124 43.66 13.35 3.55
CA LEU A 124 43.93 12.31 2.54
C LEU A 124 43.37 10.94 2.97
N LEU A 125 43.60 10.54 4.23
CA LEU A 125 43.10 9.29 4.80
C LEU A 125 41.56 9.26 4.85
N THR A 126 40.91 10.34 5.31
CA THR A 126 39.44 10.45 5.29
C THR A 126 38.90 10.31 3.86
N THR A 127 39.58 10.93 2.90
CA THR A 127 39.20 10.85 1.48
C THR A 127 39.41 9.44 0.92
N ALA A 128 40.49 8.75 1.31
CA ALA A 128 40.76 7.37 0.92
C ALA A 128 39.73 6.38 1.50
N PHE A 129 39.38 6.51 2.78
CA PHE A 129 38.32 5.71 3.40
C PHE A 129 36.97 5.92 2.71
N LEU A 130 36.61 7.16 2.37
CA LEU A 130 35.38 7.46 1.64
C LEU A 130 35.41 6.96 0.19
N ALA A 131 36.55 7.06 -0.49
CA ALA A 131 36.73 6.58 -1.86
C ALA A 131 36.48 5.08 -1.97
N ALA A 132 36.99 4.32 -1.00
CA ALA A 132 36.86 2.87 -0.87
C ALA A 132 35.70 2.42 0.06
N SER A 133 34.78 3.33 0.41
CA SER A 133 33.60 2.98 1.20
C SER A 133 32.61 2.23 0.33
N PHE A 134 32.32 0.97 0.66
CA PHE A 134 31.27 0.19 0.00
C PHE A 134 29.91 0.91 0.04
N TRP A 135 29.55 1.47 1.18
CA TRP A 135 28.31 2.22 1.37
C TRP A 135 28.20 3.45 0.44
N HIS A 136 29.24 4.30 0.41
CA HIS A 136 29.24 5.45 -0.49
C HIS A 136 29.35 5.02 -1.96
N LEU A 137 30.00 3.90 -2.26
CA LEU A 137 30.07 3.33 -3.61
C LEU A 137 28.69 2.92 -4.12
N VAL A 138 27.91 2.19 -3.31
CA VAL A 138 26.51 1.84 -3.63
C VAL A 138 25.67 3.09 -3.94
N LEU A 139 25.69 4.09 -3.05
CA LEU A 139 24.91 5.32 -3.24
C LEU A 139 25.36 6.16 -4.43
N SER A 140 26.62 6.06 -4.85
CA SER A 140 27.16 6.78 -6.00
C SER A 140 27.10 6.00 -7.31
N ARG A 141 26.49 4.81 -7.31
CA ARG A 141 26.21 4.04 -8.52
C ARG A 141 24.73 3.85 -8.76
N TYR A 142 23.90 3.95 -7.71
CA TYR A 142 22.45 4.08 -7.83
C TYR A 142 22.01 5.50 -8.18
N GLY A 143 21.00 5.60 -9.03
CA GLY A 143 20.26 6.81 -9.38
C GLY A 143 19.40 7.42 -8.26
N PHE A 144 19.92 7.54 -7.04
CA PHE A 144 19.20 8.07 -5.89
C PHE A 144 19.64 9.48 -5.51
N ARG A 145 18.64 10.32 -5.25
CA ARG A 145 18.83 11.71 -4.77
C ARG A 145 19.64 11.84 -3.49
N ALA A 146 19.63 10.80 -2.63
CA ALA A 146 20.37 10.77 -1.36
C ALA A 146 21.87 11.07 -1.52
N VAL A 147 22.48 10.73 -2.67
CA VAL A 147 23.91 10.98 -2.94
C VAL A 147 24.28 12.47 -2.97
N THR A 148 23.32 13.37 -3.19
CA THR A 148 23.55 14.83 -3.18
C THR A 148 23.77 15.40 -1.78
N GLN A 149 23.24 14.77 -0.74
CA GLN A 149 23.32 15.28 0.64
C GLN A 149 24.78 15.35 1.14
N PRO A 150 25.61 14.29 1.06
CA PRO A 150 27.00 14.33 1.51
C PRO A 150 27.84 15.43 0.82
N LEU A 151 27.63 15.66 -0.48
CA LEU A 151 28.32 16.70 -1.24
C LEU A 151 28.03 18.08 -0.66
N LEU A 152 26.76 18.42 -0.51
CA LEU A 152 26.35 19.74 -0.02
C LEU A 152 26.71 19.95 1.44
N GLN A 153 26.66 18.92 2.28
CA GLN A 153 27.15 18.98 3.65
C GLN A 153 28.66 19.28 3.70
N ALA A 154 29.45 18.61 2.87
CA ALA A 154 30.90 18.81 2.78
C ALA A 154 31.24 20.23 2.30
N LEU A 155 30.57 20.71 1.25
CA LEU A 155 30.71 22.07 0.73
C LEU A 155 30.32 23.13 1.78
N THR A 156 29.22 22.90 2.51
CA THR A 156 28.76 23.77 3.60
C THR A 156 29.84 23.91 4.68
N VAL A 157 30.34 22.80 5.21
CA VAL A 157 31.37 22.81 6.26
C VAL A 157 32.68 23.43 5.74
N ALA A 158 33.11 23.08 4.53
CA ALA A 158 34.35 23.62 3.95
C ALA A 158 34.29 25.15 3.80
N ALA A 159 33.21 25.67 3.22
CA ALA A 159 33.02 27.11 3.03
C ALA A 159 32.81 27.84 4.36
N LEU A 160 32.03 27.28 5.29
CA LEU A 160 31.70 27.90 6.57
C LEU A 160 32.96 28.06 7.43
N TRP A 161 33.74 26.99 7.63
CA TRP A 161 34.97 27.06 8.42
C TRP A 161 36.01 27.97 7.78
N ARG A 162 36.11 27.98 6.45
CA ARG A 162 36.99 28.91 5.73
C ARG A 162 36.56 30.36 5.92
N GLY A 163 35.27 30.65 5.81
CA GLY A 163 34.70 31.98 6.02
C GLY A 163 34.89 32.49 7.45
N LEU A 164 34.61 31.66 8.45
CA LEU A 164 34.81 31.97 9.87
C LEU A 164 36.29 32.18 10.22
N ARG A 165 37.20 31.40 9.61
CA ARG A 165 38.64 31.52 9.81
C ARG A 165 39.25 32.76 9.17
N LEU A 166 38.82 33.07 7.93
CA LEU A 166 39.38 34.19 7.15
C LEU A 166 38.63 35.50 7.36
N GLY A 167 37.47 35.49 8.03
CA GLY A 167 36.61 36.66 8.20
C GLY A 167 36.02 37.18 6.89
N LYS A 168 35.82 36.31 5.89
CA LYS A 168 35.41 36.70 4.53
C LYS A 168 33.94 36.36 4.25
N ASN A 169 33.15 37.38 3.93
CA ASN A 169 31.71 37.27 3.73
C ASN A 169 31.31 36.39 2.53
N ASN A 170 32.08 36.38 1.45
CA ASN A 170 31.77 35.56 0.27
C ASN A 170 31.74 34.05 0.59
N TRP A 171 32.66 33.57 1.43
CA TRP A 171 32.66 32.19 1.88
C TRP A 171 31.49 31.86 2.82
N LEU A 172 31.06 32.82 3.64
CA LEU A 172 29.90 32.66 4.52
C LEU A 172 28.59 32.63 3.74
N ALA A 173 28.46 33.50 2.72
CA ALA A 173 27.33 33.46 1.80
C ALA A 173 27.29 32.15 1.02
N LEU A 174 28.43 31.70 0.50
CA LEU A 174 28.53 30.41 -0.20
C LEU A 174 28.17 29.22 0.72
N ALA A 175 28.60 29.27 1.98
CA ALA A 175 28.21 28.27 2.98
C ALA A 175 26.69 28.28 3.24
N GLY A 176 26.08 29.47 3.33
CA GLY A 176 24.63 29.62 3.50
C GLY A 176 23.87 29.05 2.31
N LEU A 177 24.33 29.35 1.08
CA LEU A 177 23.76 28.80 -0.15
C LEU A 177 23.79 27.27 -0.13
N PHE A 178 24.95 26.66 0.12
CA PHE A 178 25.03 25.19 0.17
C PHE A 178 24.20 24.60 1.29
N CYS A 179 24.15 25.24 2.46
CA CYS A 179 23.32 24.79 3.58
C CYS A 179 21.84 24.82 3.23
N GLY A 180 21.34 25.90 2.61
CA GLY A 180 19.95 25.97 2.17
C GLY A 180 19.64 24.94 1.08
N LEU A 181 20.57 24.72 0.14
CA LEU A 181 20.44 23.68 -0.89
C LEU A 181 20.40 22.26 -0.31
N THR A 182 20.96 21.99 0.89
CA THR A 182 20.83 20.67 1.52
C THR A 182 19.37 20.25 1.71
N ALA A 183 18.46 21.21 1.93
CA ALA A 183 17.04 20.92 2.09
C ALA A 183 16.37 20.40 0.80
N TYR A 184 17.00 20.58 -0.36
CA TYR A 184 16.51 20.10 -1.66
C TYR A 184 17.10 18.72 -2.04
N THR A 185 17.79 18.04 -1.12
CA THR A 185 18.49 16.77 -1.40
C THR A 185 17.69 15.55 -0.99
N TYR A 186 17.68 15.25 0.31
CA TYR A 186 17.08 14.08 0.92
C TYR A 186 16.50 14.41 2.29
N LEU A 187 15.47 13.66 2.69
CA LEU A 187 14.72 13.93 3.92
C LEU A 187 15.63 14.01 5.17
N ALA A 188 16.65 13.16 5.24
CA ALA A 188 17.61 13.14 6.34
C ALA A 188 18.43 14.46 6.48
N ALA A 189 18.52 15.27 5.43
CA ALA A 189 19.23 16.55 5.46
C ALA A 189 18.59 17.56 6.43
N ARG A 190 17.31 17.40 6.78
CA ARG A 190 16.61 18.26 7.75
C ARG A 190 17.24 18.21 9.15
N ALA A 191 17.97 17.15 9.50
CA ALA A 191 18.70 17.03 10.75
C ALA A 191 20.04 17.80 10.76
N PHE A 192 20.63 18.08 9.59
CA PHE A 192 21.97 18.64 9.45
C PHE A 192 22.18 20.06 10.06
N PRO A 193 21.19 20.97 10.07
CA PRO A 193 21.34 22.27 10.73
C PRO A 193 21.61 22.18 12.24
N ILE A 194 21.20 21.10 12.91
CA ILE A 194 21.33 20.93 14.36
C ILE A 194 22.81 20.85 14.82
N PRO A 195 23.67 19.95 14.27
CA PRO A 195 25.08 19.91 14.64
C PRO A 195 25.82 21.21 14.26
N LEU A 196 25.43 21.88 13.17
CA LEU A 196 25.97 23.21 12.82
C LEU A 196 25.61 24.25 13.88
N ALA A 197 24.35 24.31 14.32
CA ALA A 197 23.90 25.22 15.37
C ALA A 197 24.67 24.97 16.67
N ALA A 198 24.84 23.72 17.09
CA ALA A 198 25.63 23.38 18.29
C ALA A 198 27.08 23.89 18.20
N ALA A 199 27.73 23.73 17.04
CA ALA A 199 29.08 24.22 16.79
C ALA A 199 29.15 25.76 16.79
N LEU A 200 28.21 26.43 16.14
CA LEU A 200 28.16 27.91 16.05
C LEU A 200 27.83 28.57 17.40
N LEU A 201 26.91 27.99 18.18
CA LEU A 201 26.62 28.43 19.55
C LEU A 201 27.83 28.26 20.46
N THR A 202 28.55 27.15 20.32
CA THR A 202 29.83 26.93 21.02
C THR A 202 30.86 27.99 20.64
N LEU A 203 30.95 28.33 19.35
CA LEU A 203 31.86 29.38 18.86
C LEU A 203 31.52 30.75 19.48
N LEU A 204 30.24 31.13 19.51
CA LEU A 204 29.76 32.36 20.15
C LEU A 204 30.04 32.41 21.65
N ALA A 205 29.86 31.27 22.34
CA ALA A 205 30.11 31.16 23.77
C ALA A 205 31.60 31.28 24.11
N ALA A 206 32.46 30.66 23.29
CA ALA A 206 33.90 30.59 23.50
C ALA A 206 34.67 31.84 23.02
N ASP A 207 34.32 32.43 21.87
CA ASP A 207 35.00 33.60 21.28
C ASP A 207 34.43 34.93 21.82
N ARG A 208 34.50 35.12 23.14
CA ARG A 208 33.89 36.26 23.84
C ARG A 208 34.34 37.62 23.30
N GLY A 209 35.60 37.73 22.88
CA GLY A 209 36.21 38.97 22.38
C GLY A 209 35.68 39.41 21.00
N HIS A 210 35.22 38.48 20.16
CA HIS A 210 34.74 38.77 18.81
C HIS A 210 33.23 38.50 18.62
N ARG A 211 32.46 38.40 19.71
CA ARG A 211 31.03 38.01 19.67
C ARG A 211 30.20 38.78 18.65
N ARG A 212 30.33 40.11 18.57
CA ARG A 212 29.57 40.92 17.60
C ARG A 212 29.91 40.55 16.15
N ALA A 213 31.20 40.37 15.85
CA ALA A 213 31.64 39.92 14.53
C ALA A 213 31.13 38.51 14.23
N ARG A 214 31.20 37.58 15.20
CA ARG A 214 30.67 36.21 15.06
C ARG A 214 29.16 36.19 14.83
N LEU A 215 28.40 37.02 15.54
CA LEU A 215 26.96 37.17 15.31
C LEU A 215 26.67 37.65 13.90
N GLY A 216 27.39 38.66 13.39
CA GLY A 216 27.25 39.11 12.01
C GLY A 216 27.57 38.02 10.98
N GLN A 217 28.64 37.24 11.22
CA GLN A 217 29.02 36.11 10.36
C GLN A 217 27.94 35.01 10.34
N ILE A 218 27.39 34.67 11.50
CA ILE A 218 26.33 33.67 11.64
C ILE A 218 25.03 34.18 11.03
N ALA A 219 24.67 35.44 11.25
CA ALA A 219 23.48 36.06 10.66
C ALA A 219 23.56 36.06 9.13
N LEU A 220 24.72 36.37 8.54
CA LEU A 220 24.91 36.27 7.09
C LEU A 220 24.73 34.82 6.59
N PHE A 221 25.37 33.85 7.25
CA PHE A 221 25.25 32.44 6.91
C PHE A 221 23.79 31.95 6.98
N VAL A 222 23.11 32.21 8.10
CA VAL A 222 21.71 31.81 8.33
C VAL A 222 20.76 32.53 7.38
N GLY A 223 20.97 33.83 7.15
CA GLY A 223 20.15 34.62 6.24
C GLY A 223 20.20 34.11 4.80
N VAL A 224 21.38 33.76 4.29
CA VAL A 224 21.51 33.18 2.95
C VAL A 224 20.97 31.76 2.89
N ALA A 225 21.15 30.95 3.93
CA ALA A 225 20.54 29.62 4.02
C ALA A 225 19.01 29.68 4.01
N ALA A 226 18.42 30.60 4.77
CA ALA A 226 16.98 30.83 4.80
C ALA A 226 16.46 31.33 3.46
N LEU A 227 17.16 32.27 2.80
CA LEU A 227 16.80 32.77 1.47
C LEU A 227 16.79 31.65 0.43
N THR A 228 17.78 30.77 0.48
CA THR A 228 17.87 29.62 -0.45
C THR A 228 16.78 28.59 -0.18
N LEU A 229 16.42 28.38 1.09
CA LEU A 229 15.34 27.48 1.51
C LEU A 229 13.94 28.07 1.22
N ALA A 230 13.81 29.40 1.09
CA ALA A 230 12.53 30.09 1.08
C ALA A 230 11.51 29.55 0.06
N PRO A 231 11.87 29.20 -1.20
CA PRO A 231 10.91 28.62 -2.14
C PRO A 231 10.30 27.29 -1.66
N LEU A 232 11.13 26.37 -1.19
CA LEU A 232 10.67 25.08 -0.67
C LEU A 232 9.91 25.23 0.66
N ALA A 233 10.35 26.15 1.53
CA ALA A 233 9.62 26.47 2.75
C ALA A 233 8.22 27.04 2.44
N HIS A 234 8.10 27.92 1.45
CA HIS A 234 6.81 28.45 1.01
C HIS A 234 5.90 27.32 0.49
N HIS A 235 6.44 26.38 -0.29
CA HIS A 235 5.68 25.20 -0.72
C HIS A 235 5.17 24.36 0.47
N TRP A 236 6.03 24.07 1.45
CA TRP A 236 5.60 23.33 2.65
C TRP A 236 4.57 24.08 3.49
N LEU A 237 4.63 25.41 3.56
CA LEU A 237 3.64 26.22 4.27
C LEU A 237 2.28 26.24 3.56
N THR A 238 2.26 26.17 2.23
CA THR A 238 1.04 26.12 1.42
C THR A 238 0.48 24.71 1.26
N HIS A 239 1.32 23.68 1.44
CA HIS A 239 0.96 22.26 1.31
C HIS A 239 1.50 21.46 2.52
N PRO A 240 0.96 21.64 3.73
CA PRO A 240 1.53 21.09 4.96
C PRO A 240 1.67 19.56 4.96
N GLY A 241 0.79 18.84 4.27
CA GLY A 241 0.88 17.38 4.11
C GLY A 241 2.20 16.93 3.47
N SER A 242 2.75 17.71 2.54
CA SER A 242 4.01 17.38 1.84
C SER A 242 5.25 17.41 2.75
N PHE A 243 5.18 18.10 3.90
CA PHE A 243 6.29 18.15 4.86
C PHE A 243 6.31 16.93 5.79
N MET A 244 5.14 16.49 6.26
CA MET A 244 5.02 15.55 7.38
C MET A 244 4.64 14.12 6.97
N ASN A 245 3.96 13.91 5.83
CA ASN A 245 3.42 12.60 5.43
C ASN A 245 4.45 11.47 5.57
N ARG A 246 5.66 11.66 5.03
CA ARG A 246 6.68 10.62 5.08
C ARG A 246 7.25 10.39 6.48
N ALA A 247 7.36 11.43 7.30
CA ALA A 247 7.87 11.31 8.66
C ALA A 247 6.87 10.58 9.57
N GLN A 248 5.57 10.86 9.42
CA GLN A 248 4.50 10.17 10.15
C GLN A 248 4.38 8.70 9.76
N GLN A 249 4.48 8.37 8.46
CA GLN A 249 4.38 6.98 7.98
C GLN A 249 5.43 6.04 8.56
N VAL A 250 6.64 6.55 8.85
CA VAL A 250 7.75 5.72 9.32
C VAL A 250 8.08 5.95 10.78
N ALA A 251 7.43 6.89 11.47
CA ALA A 251 7.77 7.21 12.86
C ALA A 251 7.47 6.03 13.79
N ALA A 252 8.28 5.88 14.84
CA ALA A 252 8.01 4.93 15.89
C ALA A 252 6.64 5.17 16.55
N ALA A 253 5.77 4.17 16.50
CA ALA A 253 4.47 4.21 17.17
C ALA A 253 4.59 4.18 18.71
N SER A 254 5.75 3.80 19.26
CA SER A 254 5.98 3.69 20.70
C SER A 254 7.44 3.94 21.12
N TRP A 255 7.65 4.32 22.38
CA TRP A 255 8.98 4.50 22.98
C TRP A 255 9.86 3.23 22.93
N PRO A 256 9.35 2.02 23.23
CA PRO A 256 10.12 0.78 23.07
C PRO A 256 10.62 0.56 21.63
N ALA A 257 9.78 0.85 20.64
CA ALA A 257 10.15 0.74 19.22
C ALA A 257 11.25 1.75 18.84
N ALA A 258 11.14 3.00 19.31
CA ALA A 258 12.18 4.00 19.12
C ALA A 258 13.52 3.59 19.76
N TRP A 259 13.50 3.02 20.98
CA TRP A 259 14.71 2.54 21.64
C TRP A 259 15.34 1.33 20.94
N ALA A 260 14.51 0.42 20.42
CA ALA A 260 14.98 -0.68 19.58
C ALA A 260 15.69 -0.17 18.32
N GLY A 261 15.11 0.83 17.63
CA GLY A 261 15.72 1.48 16.46
C GLY A 261 17.05 2.16 16.79
N ILE A 262 17.16 2.88 17.90
CA ILE A 262 18.43 3.48 18.35
C ILE A 262 19.51 2.41 18.58
N ARG A 263 19.18 1.33 19.31
CA ARG A 263 20.13 0.23 19.54
C ARG A 263 20.58 -0.43 18.25
N ALA A 264 19.64 -0.66 17.32
CA ALA A 264 19.93 -1.23 16.01
C ALA A 264 20.88 -0.33 15.20
N CYS A 265 20.64 0.98 15.16
CA CYS A 265 21.49 1.95 14.45
C CYS A 265 22.89 2.11 15.08
N LEU A 266 23.01 2.01 16.41
CA LEU A 266 24.32 1.96 17.08
C LEU A 266 25.06 0.66 16.76
N GLY A 267 24.34 -0.47 16.77
CA GLY A 267 24.85 -1.77 16.35
C GLY A 267 25.26 -1.81 14.87
N MET A 268 24.58 -1.07 14.00
CA MET A 268 24.84 -0.97 12.56
C MET A 268 26.28 -0.51 12.25
N LEU A 269 26.84 0.34 13.10
CA LEU A 269 28.19 0.88 12.89
C LEU A 269 29.28 -0.20 13.03
N PHE A 270 29.07 -1.20 13.89
CA PHE A 270 30.15 -2.08 14.37
C PHE A 270 29.84 -3.57 14.39
N LEU A 271 28.56 -3.96 14.50
CA LEU A 271 28.13 -5.32 14.81
C LEU A 271 27.25 -5.90 13.70
N LYS A 272 26.07 -5.31 13.46
CA LYS A 272 25.03 -5.85 12.59
C LYS A 272 24.40 -4.71 11.77
N GLY A 273 24.79 -4.63 10.50
CA GLY A 273 24.39 -3.57 9.58
C GLY A 273 22.97 -3.69 9.03
N ASP A 274 22.69 -2.87 8.02
CA ASP A 274 21.42 -2.89 7.26
C ASP A 274 21.16 -4.31 6.69
N PRO A 275 19.98 -4.89 6.93
CA PRO A 275 19.61 -6.22 6.44
C PRO A 275 19.36 -6.28 4.94
N TYR A 276 19.07 -5.14 4.30
CA TYR A 276 18.47 -5.11 2.98
C TYR A 276 19.54 -5.13 1.90
N ILE A 277 19.48 -6.15 1.03
CA ILE A 277 20.47 -6.38 -0.03
C ILE A 277 20.63 -5.16 -0.95
N ARG A 278 19.60 -4.32 -1.13
CA ARG A 278 19.68 -3.11 -1.98
C ARG A 278 20.67 -2.06 -1.48
N PHE A 279 20.97 -1.98 -0.18
CA PHE A 279 21.85 -0.93 0.36
C PHE A 279 23.04 -1.47 1.14
N ASN A 280 23.15 -2.79 1.28
CA ASN A 280 24.23 -3.45 1.99
C ASN A 280 24.42 -4.90 1.54
N LEU A 281 25.57 -5.49 1.85
CA LEU A 281 25.59 -6.94 2.03
C LEU A 281 24.84 -7.24 3.34
N PRO A 282 23.84 -8.13 3.36
CA PRO A 282 22.93 -8.29 4.50
C PRO A 282 23.70 -8.41 5.81
N TYR A 283 23.34 -7.54 6.77
CA TYR A 283 23.90 -7.49 8.12
C TYR A 283 25.39 -7.13 8.23
N ARG A 284 26.10 -6.85 7.13
CA ARG A 284 27.49 -6.40 7.18
C ARG A 284 27.59 -5.05 7.90
N PRO A 285 28.40 -4.90 8.96
CA PRO A 285 28.53 -3.63 9.65
C PRO A 285 29.10 -2.54 8.73
N LEU A 286 28.72 -1.29 8.97
CA LEU A 286 29.10 -0.14 8.15
C LEU A 286 30.62 0.11 8.18
N LEU A 287 31.24 -0.11 9.34
CA LEU A 287 32.69 -0.08 9.51
C LEU A 287 33.20 -1.50 9.77
N ASP A 288 34.15 -1.97 8.96
CA ASP A 288 34.84 -3.23 9.22
C ASP A 288 35.58 -3.18 10.57
N PRO A 289 35.93 -4.33 11.20
CA PRO A 289 36.52 -4.34 12.54
C PRO A 289 37.75 -3.46 12.73
N ILE A 290 38.60 -3.32 11.70
CA ILE A 290 39.81 -2.48 11.78
C ILE A 290 39.41 -1.01 11.72
N THR A 291 38.59 -0.62 10.73
CA THR A 291 38.08 0.75 10.61
C THR A 291 37.25 1.15 11.84
N ALA A 292 36.49 0.22 12.42
CA ALA A 292 35.75 0.40 13.67
C ALA A 292 36.67 0.71 14.85
N ALA A 293 37.71 -0.10 15.08
CA ALA A 293 38.70 0.13 16.14
C ALA A 293 39.42 1.47 15.99
N LEU A 294 39.81 1.83 14.76
CA LEU A 294 40.39 3.13 14.45
C LEU A 294 39.40 4.28 14.68
N SER A 295 38.12 4.07 14.38
CA SER A 295 37.06 5.06 14.62
C SER A 295 36.83 5.31 16.10
N LEU A 296 36.83 4.26 16.93
CA LEU A 296 36.76 4.39 18.39
C LEU A 296 37.98 5.14 18.95
N LEU A 297 39.19 4.82 18.47
CA LEU A 297 40.39 5.57 18.84
C LEU A 297 40.29 7.05 18.43
N GLY A 298 39.82 7.33 17.22
CA GLY A 298 39.58 8.69 16.75
C GLY A 298 38.55 9.44 17.59
N LEU A 299 37.47 8.78 18.01
CA LEU A 299 36.46 9.34 18.89
C LEU A 299 37.06 9.72 20.25
N ILE A 300 37.86 8.82 20.86
CA ILE A 300 38.60 9.09 22.10
C ILE A 300 39.50 10.32 21.92
N VAL A 301 40.19 10.44 20.79
CA VAL A 301 41.08 11.58 20.49
C VAL A 301 40.30 12.89 20.39
N VAL A 302 39.11 12.89 19.78
CA VAL A 302 38.26 14.08 19.70
C VAL A 302 37.74 14.48 21.09
N VAL A 303 37.28 13.52 21.90
CA VAL A 303 36.81 13.76 23.27
C VAL A 303 37.94 14.27 24.17
N TRP A 304 39.11 13.64 24.13
CA TRP A 304 40.29 14.08 24.88
C TRP A 304 40.71 15.50 24.47
N LYS A 305 40.70 15.79 23.17
CA LYS A 305 41.01 17.13 22.67
C LYS A 305 40.00 18.18 23.14
N LEU A 306 38.70 17.85 23.14
CA LEU A 306 37.65 18.70 23.69
C LEU A 306 37.93 19.02 25.17
N ALA A 307 38.25 18.01 25.99
CA ALA A 307 38.56 18.20 27.40
C ALA A 307 39.79 19.10 27.62
N CYS A 308 40.85 18.93 26.82
CA CYS A 308 42.04 19.78 26.88
C CYS A 308 41.74 21.24 26.48
N LEU A 309 40.99 21.45 25.40
CA LEU A 309 40.65 22.79 24.90
C LEU A 309 39.72 23.54 25.87
N SER A 310 38.79 22.82 26.51
CA SER A 310 37.89 23.39 27.53
C SER A 310 38.63 23.88 28.77
N ARG A 311 39.78 23.26 29.11
CA ARG A 311 40.62 23.63 30.26
C ARG A 311 41.60 24.78 29.97
N ASN A 312 42.02 24.99 28.72
CA ASN A 312 43.04 25.99 28.35
C ASN A 312 42.50 27.01 27.33
N LYS A 313 41.83 28.05 27.83
CA LYS A 313 41.14 29.08 27.01
C LYS A 313 42.06 30.17 26.45
N SER A 314 43.36 30.13 26.72
CA SER A 314 44.27 31.27 26.49
C SER A 314 44.83 31.40 25.06
N ARG A 315 44.47 30.53 24.10
CA ARG A 315 44.94 30.63 22.71
C ARG A 315 43.84 31.18 21.77
N PRO A 316 44.18 32.09 20.84
CA PRO A 316 43.20 32.76 19.96
C PRO A 316 42.51 31.81 18.95
N THR A 317 43.09 30.65 18.63
CA THR A 317 42.47 29.64 17.73
C THR A 317 41.60 28.61 18.47
N THR A 318 41.59 28.63 19.80
CA THR A 318 40.84 27.67 20.64
C THR A 318 39.34 27.64 20.34
N PRO A 319 38.63 28.76 20.10
CA PRO A 319 37.18 28.73 19.90
C PRO A 319 36.72 27.95 18.66
N LEU A 320 37.42 28.11 17.53
CA LEU A 320 37.07 27.41 16.28
C LEU A 320 37.37 25.91 16.36
N HIS A 321 38.47 25.53 17.03
CA HIS A 321 38.76 24.11 17.30
C HIS A 321 37.75 23.47 18.23
N LEU A 322 37.27 24.21 19.24
CA LEU A 322 36.22 23.75 20.14
C LEU A 322 34.92 23.50 19.37
N ALA A 323 34.50 24.45 18.53
CA ALA A 323 33.34 24.30 17.66
C ALA A 323 33.46 23.10 16.71
N SER A 324 34.66 22.84 16.18
CA SER A 324 34.94 21.68 15.31
C SER A 324 34.79 20.35 16.05
N CYS A 325 35.23 20.26 17.31
CA CYS A 325 35.04 19.06 18.12
C CYS A 325 33.57 18.83 18.45
N ILE A 326 32.82 19.90 18.80
CA ILE A 326 31.38 19.82 19.07
C ILE A 326 30.61 19.40 17.81
N LEU A 327 30.95 19.96 16.64
CA LEU A 327 30.36 19.53 15.37
C LEU A 327 30.49 18.01 15.24
N LEU A 328 31.71 17.46 15.30
CA LEU A 328 31.95 16.03 15.09
C LEU A 328 31.22 15.14 16.11
N LEU A 329 31.18 15.55 17.39
CA LEU A 329 30.54 14.76 18.45
C LEU A 329 29.01 14.80 18.40
N VAL A 330 28.42 15.95 18.06
CA VAL A 330 26.96 16.08 17.93
C VAL A 330 26.46 15.52 16.59
N PHE A 331 27.29 15.60 15.55
CA PHE A 331 26.93 15.12 14.21
C PHE A 331 26.64 13.62 14.18
N LEU A 332 27.42 12.78 14.89
CA LEU A 332 27.18 11.34 14.96
C LEU A 332 25.77 10.97 15.46
N PRO A 333 25.37 11.31 16.69
CA PRO A 333 24.05 10.93 17.20
C PRO A 333 22.91 11.59 16.42
N ILE A 334 23.07 12.84 15.96
CA ILE A 334 21.99 13.53 15.24
C ILE A 334 21.76 12.96 13.85
N MET A 335 22.82 12.68 13.09
CA MET A 335 22.66 12.14 11.73
C MET A 335 22.33 10.63 11.72
N LEU A 336 22.32 9.96 12.89
CA LEU A 336 21.75 8.63 13.08
C LEU A 336 20.22 8.66 13.30
N LEU A 337 19.66 9.76 13.81
CA LEU A 337 18.24 9.85 14.15
C LEU A 337 17.27 9.53 13.00
N PRO A 338 17.50 9.95 11.74
CA PRO A 338 16.56 9.65 10.66
C PRO A 338 16.33 8.16 10.44
N SER A 339 17.30 7.30 10.75
CA SER A 339 17.10 5.84 10.74
C SER A 339 16.67 5.29 12.09
N ALA A 340 17.14 5.87 13.20
CA ALA A 340 16.86 5.36 14.54
C ALA A 340 15.42 5.59 15.00
N LEU A 341 14.78 6.65 14.52
CA LEU A 341 13.39 6.99 14.82
C LEU A 341 12.40 6.41 13.80
N ALA A 342 12.91 5.79 12.74
CA ALA A 342 12.09 5.10 11.77
C ALA A 342 11.83 3.65 12.22
N VAL A 343 10.59 3.20 12.14
CA VAL A 343 10.13 1.84 12.47
C VAL A 343 9.56 1.18 11.21
N GLY A 344 9.53 -0.15 11.20
CA GLY A 344 9.13 -0.98 10.06
C GLY A 344 10.30 -1.80 9.49
N GLU A 345 10.12 -2.31 8.26
CA GLU A 345 10.97 -3.34 7.64
C GLU A 345 12.45 -2.97 7.46
N ILE A 346 12.79 -1.67 7.45
CA ILE A 346 14.13 -1.18 7.09
C ILE A 346 14.75 -0.36 8.22
N THR A 347 14.96 -1.00 9.38
CA THR A 347 15.74 -0.45 10.50
C THR A 347 16.74 -1.50 11.03
N PRO A 348 18.05 -1.23 11.02
CA PRO A 348 18.70 0.03 10.65
C PRO A 348 18.87 0.19 9.12
N SER A 349 19.01 1.42 8.62
CA SER A 349 19.09 1.72 7.18
C SER A 349 20.31 2.56 6.79
N ASN A 350 21.11 2.04 5.85
CA ASN A 350 22.23 2.73 5.24
C ASN A 350 21.78 3.93 4.39
N LEU A 351 20.62 3.85 3.71
CA LEU A 351 20.08 4.97 2.94
C LEU A 351 19.66 6.13 3.87
N ARG A 352 18.95 5.82 4.96
CA ARG A 352 18.45 6.84 5.91
C ARG A 352 19.56 7.49 6.74
N THR A 353 20.71 6.83 6.89
CA THR A 353 21.88 7.34 7.60
C THR A 353 22.91 8.04 6.70
N VAL A 354 22.61 8.25 5.40
CA VAL A 354 23.50 8.90 4.42
C VAL A 354 24.10 10.22 4.92
N GLY A 355 23.37 10.91 5.78
CA GLY A 355 23.81 12.13 6.42
C GLY A 355 25.08 12.03 7.26
N LEU A 356 25.54 10.83 7.67
CA LEU A 356 26.84 10.66 8.35
C LEU A 356 28.04 10.85 7.40
N LEU A 357 27.82 10.72 6.09
CA LEU A 357 28.86 10.97 5.09
C LEU A 357 29.06 12.48 4.87
N PRO A 358 30.30 12.94 4.61
CA PRO A 358 31.53 12.16 4.62
C PRO A 358 32.21 12.10 6.01
N PHE A 359 31.69 12.83 7.01
CA PHE A 359 32.45 13.15 8.24
C PHE A 359 32.67 11.96 9.18
N ILE A 360 31.89 10.88 9.07
CA ILE A 360 32.15 9.64 9.83
C ILE A 360 33.56 9.08 9.57
N TYR A 361 34.13 9.28 8.38
CA TYR A 361 35.48 8.82 8.06
C TYR A 361 36.61 9.72 8.61
N ILE A 362 36.28 10.80 9.33
CA ILE A 362 37.26 11.59 10.08
C ILE A 362 37.78 10.79 11.28
N PHE A 363 36.92 10.04 11.96
CA PHE A 363 37.30 9.26 13.15
C PHE A 363 38.36 8.19 12.85
N PRO A 364 38.17 7.28 11.87
CA PRO A 364 39.20 6.28 11.58
C PRO A 364 40.49 6.92 11.02
N ALA A 365 40.39 8.01 10.26
CA ALA A 365 41.56 8.75 9.80
C ALA A 365 42.36 9.39 10.96
N LEU A 366 41.68 9.90 11.99
CA LEU A 366 42.31 10.39 13.21
C LEU A 366 42.96 9.27 14.00
N GLY A 367 42.27 8.14 14.20
CA GLY A 367 42.83 6.99 14.90
C GLY A 367 44.09 6.47 14.20
N LEU A 368 44.04 6.30 12.89
CA LEU A 368 45.18 5.84 12.10
C LEU A 368 46.34 6.84 12.11
N TRP A 369 46.04 8.14 12.05
CA TRP A 369 47.05 9.18 12.20
C TRP A 369 47.74 9.08 13.57
N GLU A 370 47.01 8.91 14.67
CA GLU A 370 47.64 8.81 16.00
C GLU A 370 48.56 7.58 16.12
N VAL A 371 48.17 6.43 15.55
CA VAL A 371 49.00 5.23 15.50
C VAL A 371 50.28 5.46 14.69
N LEU A 372 50.16 6.01 13.48
CA LEU A 372 51.27 6.17 12.53
C LEU A 372 52.14 7.41 12.79
N SER A 373 51.64 8.39 13.55
CA SER A 373 52.36 9.64 13.85
C SER A 373 53.67 9.41 14.61
N ARG A 374 53.81 8.25 15.27
CA ARG A 374 55.03 7.78 15.96
C ARG A 374 56.08 7.23 14.99
N VAL A 375 55.70 6.83 13.77
CA VAL A 375 56.58 6.23 12.75
C VAL A 375 56.39 6.93 11.39
N ARG A 376 56.62 8.25 11.37
CA ARG A 376 56.21 9.15 10.27
C ARG A 376 56.76 8.80 8.88
N ARG A 377 57.89 8.07 8.80
CA ARG A 377 58.47 7.62 7.53
C ARG A 377 57.56 6.64 6.77
N LEU A 378 56.69 5.92 7.47
CA LEU A 378 55.80 4.91 6.88
C LEU A 378 54.45 5.49 6.42
N LEU A 379 54.12 6.76 6.73
CA LEU A 379 52.81 7.35 6.41
C LEU A 379 52.44 7.27 4.92
N PRO A 380 53.32 7.63 3.96
CA PRO A 380 52.97 7.53 2.54
C PRO A 380 52.73 6.09 2.10
N LEU A 381 53.59 5.15 2.53
CA LEU A 381 53.46 3.73 2.22
C LEU A 381 52.17 3.14 2.81
N ALA A 382 51.87 3.46 4.07
CA ALA A 382 50.67 3.01 4.76
C ALA A 382 49.41 3.60 4.14
N SER A 383 49.41 4.87 3.70
CA SER A 383 48.30 5.46 2.96
C SER A 383 48.08 4.80 1.60
N CYS A 384 49.16 4.49 0.87
CA CYS A 384 49.05 3.74 -0.40
C CYS A 384 48.55 2.31 -0.17
N LEU A 385 49.09 1.61 0.82
CA LEU A 385 48.68 0.25 1.17
C LEU A 385 47.20 0.21 1.61
N LEU A 386 46.77 1.17 2.44
CA LEU A 386 45.36 1.33 2.81
C LEU A 386 44.48 1.53 1.58
N LEU A 387 44.85 2.45 0.68
CA LEU A 387 44.08 2.71 -0.53
C LEU A 387 43.97 1.47 -1.42
N VAL A 388 45.06 0.71 -1.58
CA VAL A 388 45.07 -0.53 -2.37
C VAL A 388 44.22 -1.61 -1.70
N ILE A 389 44.44 -1.90 -0.41
CA ILE A 389 43.72 -2.96 0.31
C ILE A 389 42.24 -2.62 0.40
N SER A 390 41.88 -1.42 0.88
CA SER A 390 40.49 -1.00 0.99
C SER A 390 39.84 -0.88 -0.39
N GLY A 391 40.56 -0.40 -1.41
CA GLY A 391 40.07 -0.32 -2.77
C GLY A 391 39.76 -1.69 -3.38
N LEU A 392 40.65 -2.67 -3.22
CA LEU A 392 40.43 -4.04 -3.67
C LEU A 392 39.31 -4.73 -2.88
N ALA A 393 39.25 -4.53 -1.56
CA ALA A 393 38.16 -5.07 -0.74
C ALA A 393 36.80 -4.46 -1.11
N ALA A 394 36.75 -3.16 -1.41
CA ALA A 394 35.55 -2.49 -1.89
C ALA A 394 35.14 -2.97 -3.29
N ALA A 395 36.11 -3.13 -4.19
CA ALA A 395 35.89 -3.66 -5.53
C ALA A 395 35.32 -5.08 -5.45
N SER A 396 35.94 -5.97 -4.66
CA SER A 396 35.46 -7.35 -4.56
C SER A 396 34.09 -7.45 -3.87
N ALA A 397 33.87 -6.68 -2.80
CA ALA A 397 32.55 -6.65 -2.16
C ALA A 397 31.46 -6.12 -3.10
N TYR A 398 31.78 -5.10 -3.92
CA TYR A 398 30.81 -4.50 -4.81
C TYR A 398 30.61 -5.32 -6.08
N PHE A 399 31.66 -5.57 -6.87
CA PHE A 399 31.54 -6.17 -8.20
C PHE A 399 31.37 -7.68 -8.18
N ASP A 400 32.04 -8.39 -7.25
CA ASP A 400 32.01 -9.86 -7.24
C ASP A 400 30.83 -10.40 -6.41
N HIS A 401 30.55 -9.76 -5.26
CA HIS A 401 29.58 -10.31 -4.30
C HIS A 401 28.22 -9.63 -4.32
N TRP A 402 28.18 -8.30 -4.47
CA TRP A 402 26.94 -7.55 -4.29
C TRP A 402 26.21 -7.27 -5.61
N ALA A 403 26.87 -6.57 -6.54
CA ALA A 403 26.28 -6.08 -7.78
C ALA A 403 25.87 -7.19 -8.76
N ALA A 404 26.50 -8.36 -8.65
CA ALA A 404 26.26 -9.55 -9.48
C ALA A 404 25.49 -10.65 -8.74
N SER A 405 24.99 -10.40 -7.51
CA SER A 405 24.24 -11.41 -6.76
C SER A 405 22.84 -11.64 -7.31
N ALA A 406 22.38 -12.89 -7.24
CA ALA A 406 21.00 -13.26 -7.57
C ALA A 406 20.01 -12.58 -6.60
N ASP A 407 20.34 -12.49 -5.31
CA ASP A 407 19.49 -11.81 -4.32
C ASP A 407 19.26 -10.34 -4.68
N LEU A 408 20.30 -9.63 -5.14
CA LEU A 408 20.14 -8.25 -5.60
C LEU A 408 19.33 -8.19 -6.90
N TYR A 409 19.56 -9.11 -7.84
CA TYR A 409 18.84 -9.18 -9.10
C TYR A 409 17.32 -9.23 -8.87
N TYR A 410 16.84 -10.15 -8.03
CA TYR A 410 15.40 -10.23 -7.72
C TYR A 410 14.92 -9.03 -6.90
N ALA A 411 15.71 -8.55 -5.93
CA ALA A 411 15.36 -7.40 -5.12
C ALA A 411 15.41 -6.06 -5.87
N ALA A 412 15.94 -6.01 -7.09
CA ALA A 412 16.09 -4.80 -7.90
C ALA A 412 15.37 -4.90 -9.25
N ASP A 413 14.29 -5.68 -9.33
CA ASP A 413 13.47 -5.85 -10.54
C ASP A 413 14.28 -6.29 -11.76
N GLY A 414 15.27 -7.16 -11.54
CA GLY A 414 16.09 -7.76 -12.59
C GLY A 414 15.22 -8.47 -13.63
N GLU A 415 14.21 -9.21 -13.18
CA GLU A 415 13.28 -9.93 -14.06
C GLU A 415 12.53 -8.99 -15.00
N LEU A 416 12.03 -7.86 -14.48
CA LEU A 416 11.34 -6.85 -15.29
C LEU A 416 12.29 -6.10 -16.23
N THR A 417 13.57 -5.98 -15.85
CA THR A 417 14.62 -5.44 -16.73
C THR A 417 14.86 -6.37 -17.92
N ASP A 418 14.93 -7.68 -17.67
CA ASP A 418 15.09 -8.69 -18.71
C ASP A 418 13.83 -8.83 -19.59
N ILE A 419 12.63 -8.70 -19.00
CA ILE A 419 11.36 -8.62 -19.75
C ILE A 419 11.35 -7.39 -20.66
N ALA A 420 11.74 -6.20 -20.17
CA ALA A 420 11.84 -5.00 -21.00
C ALA A 420 12.79 -5.21 -22.19
N ALA A 421 13.97 -5.80 -21.93
CA ALA A 421 14.94 -6.08 -22.97
C ALA A 421 14.41 -7.09 -24.01
N HIS A 422 13.62 -8.07 -23.57
CA HIS A 422 12.98 -9.04 -24.46
C HIS A 422 11.89 -8.38 -25.31
N LEU A 423 11.02 -7.56 -24.71
CA LEU A 423 9.97 -6.82 -25.42
C LEU A 423 10.58 -5.92 -26.52
N ASN A 424 11.64 -5.17 -26.20
CA ASN A 424 12.31 -4.28 -27.17
C ASN A 424 12.98 -5.03 -28.34
N GLN A 425 13.21 -6.34 -28.21
CA GLN A 425 13.79 -7.19 -29.25
C GLN A 425 12.73 -8.03 -30.00
N THR A 426 11.48 -8.01 -29.55
CA THR A 426 10.40 -8.82 -30.08
C THR A 426 9.56 -8.00 -31.05
N ASP A 427 9.25 -8.55 -32.23
CA ASP A 427 8.24 -7.96 -33.11
C ASP A 427 6.85 -8.24 -32.52
N LEU A 428 6.19 -7.19 -32.04
CA LEU A 428 4.86 -7.26 -31.41
C LEU A 428 3.72 -7.10 -32.43
N THR A 429 4.00 -7.11 -33.74
CA THR A 429 2.97 -7.03 -34.77
C THR A 429 2.03 -8.23 -34.69
N GLY A 430 0.76 -7.99 -34.34
CA GLY A 430 -0.24 -9.05 -34.15
C GLY A 430 -0.05 -9.89 -32.88
N VAL A 431 0.75 -9.40 -31.92
CA VAL A 431 1.04 -10.08 -30.65
C VAL A 431 0.79 -9.12 -29.49
N THR A 432 -0.04 -9.53 -28.53
CA THR A 432 -0.33 -8.73 -27.33
C THR A 432 0.53 -9.17 -26.15
N PRO A 433 1.40 -8.29 -25.58
CA PRO A 433 2.17 -8.63 -24.39
C PRO A 433 1.37 -8.39 -23.11
N TYR A 434 1.24 -9.43 -22.30
CA TYR A 434 0.66 -9.38 -20.95
C TYR A 434 1.77 -9.65 -19.93
N VAL A 435 2.00 -8.70 -19.03
CA VAL A 435 3.10 -8.76 -18.05
C VAL A 435 2.52 -8.79 -16.64
N ALA A 436 2.83 -9.86 -15.90
CA ALA A 436 2.50 -9.94 -14.48
C ALA A 436 3.45 -9.10 -13.63
N SER A 437 2.90 -8.49 -12.59
CA SER A 437 3.64 -7.57 -11.72
C SER A 437 2.94 -7.40 -10.38
N ILE A 438 3.71 -7.17 -9.31
CA ILE A 438 3.16 -6.80 -7.99
C ILE A 438 2.56 -5.39 -7.96
N HIS A 439 2.95 -4.54 -8.91
CA HIS A 439 2.47 -3.17 -9.03
C HIS A 439 1.91 -2.96 -10.43
N TYR A 440 0.69 -2.42 -10.49
CA TYR A 440 0.09 -1.99 -11.74
C TYR A 440 0.92 -0.88 -12.40
N ARG A 441 1.13 -0.99 -13.72
CA ARG A 441 1.92 -0.02 -14.49
C ARG A 441 3.32 0.19 -13.92
N HIS A 442 4.10 -0.90 -13.89
CA HIS A 442 5.35 -0.96 -13.16
C HIS A 442 6.44 0.03 -13.68
N PRO A 443 7.02 0.89 -12.82
CA PRO A 443 7.97 1.93 -13.24
C PRO A 443 9.23 1.42 -13.95
N THR A 444 9.73 0.25 -13.59
CA THR A 444 10.90 -0.36 -14.25
C THR A 444 10.65 -0.61 -15.73
N LEU A 445 9.50 -1.20 -16.07
CA LEU A 445 9.14 -1.43 -17.46
C LEU A 445 8.84 -0.10 -18.17
N ALA A 446 8.15 0.84 -17.48
CA ALA A 446 7.85 2.17 -18.03
C ALA A 446 9.09 3.00 -18.39
N PHE A 447 10.21 2.79 -17.70
CA PHE A 447 11.46 3.49 -18.01
C PHE A 447 12.31 2.78 -19.07
N LEU A 448 12.11 1.49 -19.30
CA LEU A 448 13.01 0.64 -20.11
C LEU A 448 12.39 0.15 -21.42
N ALA A 449 11.08 -0.11 -21.45
CA ALA A 449 10.40 -0.63 -22.63
C ALA A 449 10.15 0.49 -23.64
N ASP A 450 10.44 0.23 -24.91
CA ASP A 450 10.29 1.20 -26.00
C ASP A 450 8.80 1.50 -26.27
N ASP A 451 7.96 0.45 -26.30
CA ASP A 451 6.51 0.54 -26.52
C ASP A 451 5.72 0.17 -25.26
N TYR A 452 5.96 0.88 -24.16
CA TYR A 452 5.29 0.62 -22.88
C TYR A 452 3.75 0.57 -22.97
N GLY A 453 3.16 1.42 -23.82
CA GLY A 453 1.71 1.58 -23.93
C GLY A 453 0.95 0.36 -24.50
N VAL A 454 1.63 -0.58 -25.15
CA VAL A 454 0.99 -1.81 -25.66
C VAL A 454 0.95 -2.93 -24.61
N THR A 455 1.67 -2.76 -23.49
CA THR A 455 1.72 -3.77 -22.42
C THR A 455 0.44 -3.79 -21.61
N ARG A 456 -0.16 -4.98 -21.51
CA ARG A 456 -1.28 -5.28 -20.63
C ARG A 456 -0.77 -5.82 -19.30
N TRP A 457 -1.34 -5.40 -18.18
CA TRP A 457 -0.83 -5.71 -16.84
C TRP A 457 -1.68 -6.73 -16.12
N LEU A 458 -1.05 -7.82 -15.68
CA LEU A 458 -1.67 -8.89 -14.88
C LEU A 458 -1.23 -8.76 -13.42
N THR A 459 -1.86 -7.86 -12.68
CA THR A 459 -1.43 -7.54 -11.32
C THR A 459 -1.57 -8.75 -10.40
N GLY A 460 -0.54 -9.04 -9.62
CA GLY A 460 -0.51 -10.20 -8.72
C GLY A 460 -0.24 -11.55 -9.41
N GLY A 461 -0.16 -11.61 -10.74
CA GLY A 461 0.19 -12.83 -11.47
C GLY A 461 -0.80 -13.98 -11.34
N ARG A 462 -2.06 -13.68 -11.05
CA ARG A 462 -3.15 -14.65 -10.84
C ARG A 462 -4.19 -14.66 -11.97
N THR A 463 -3.83 -14.16 -13.14
CA THR A 463 -4.77 -14.07 -14.27
C THR A 463 -4.08 -14.54 -15.54
N ILE A 464 -4.82 -15.26 -16.38
CA ILE A 464 -4.46 -15.56 -17.76
C ILE A 464 -5.44 -14.81 -18.65
N VAL A 465 -4.93 -14.16 -19.70
CA VAL A 465 -5.76 -13.51 -20.71
C VAL A 465 -5.38 -14.06 -22.07
N LEU A 466 -6.36 -14.58 -22.79
CA LEU A 466 -6.24 -15.03 -24.16
C LEU A 466 -6.78 -13.92 -25.06
N PRO A 467 -5.99 -13.43 -26.02
CA PRO A 467 -6.39 -12.32 -26.86
C PRO A 467 -7.56 -12.73 -27.77
N ALA A 468 -8.40 -11.78 -28.16
CA ALA A 468 -9.49 -12.03 -29.12
C ALA A 468 -8.98 -12.45 -30.51
N GLU A 469 -7.85 -11.88 -30.93
CA GLU A 469 -7.20 -12.13 -32.21
C GLU A 469 -5.67 -12.16 -32.03
N GLY A 470 -4.98 -12.94 -32.88
CA GLY A 470 -3.52 -13.04 -32.84
C GLY A 470 -2.99 -13.90 -31.69
N ASP A 471 -1.71 -13.69 -31.37
CA ASP A 471 -1.02 -14.38 -30.28
C ASP A 471 -0.91 -13.48 -29.03
N GLY A 472 -0.90 -14.08 -27.85
CA GLY A 472 -0.57 -13.44 -26.58
C GLY A 472 0.79 -13.91 -26.07
N LEU A 473 1.57 -13.00 -25.49
CA LEU A 473 2.79 -13.35 -24.74
C LEU A 473 2.55 -13.03 -23.26
N LEU A 474 2.48 -14.07 -22.44
CA LEU A 474 2.27 -13.96 -20.99
C LEU A 474 3.62 -14.04 -20.27
N PHE A 475 4.02 -12.97 -19.61
CA PHE A 475 5.26 -12.89 -18.83
C PHE A 475 4.95 -12.98 -17.33
N PHE A 476 5.46 -14.02 -16.67
CA PHE A 476 5.31 -14.23 -15.23
C PHE A 476 6.69 -14.17 -14.54
N PRO A 477 7.10 -13.00 -14.01
CA PRO A 477 8.29 -12.90 -13.19
C PRO A 477 8.04 -13.57 -11.83
N ARG A 478 9.05 -14.21 -11.25
CA ARG A 478 8.95 -14.91 -9.97
C ARG A 478 8.50 -13.96 -8.86
N SER A 479 8.94 -12.70 -8.91
CA SER A 479 8.54 -11.66 -7.95
C SER A 479 7.03 -11.40 -7.89
N ALA A 480 6.26 -11.74 -8.92
CA ALA A 480 4.81 -11.56 -8.98
C ALA A 480 4.05 -12.89 -9.14
N SER A 481 4.72 -14.03 -9.09
CA SER A 481 4.14 -15.32 -9.47
C SER A 481 4.81 -16.45 -8.70
N ASP A 482 4.41 -16.59 -7.43
CA ASP A 482 5.00 -17.56 -6.50
C ASP A 482 4.63 -19.02 -6.84
N ASP A 483 3.42 -19.24 -7.39
CA ASP A 483 2.93 -20.55 -7.83
C ASP A 483 2.28 -20.45 -9.23
N LEU A 484 2.85 -21.18 -10.18
CA LEU A 484 2.41 -21.25 -11.57
C LEU A 484 1.84 -22.63 -11.93
N THR A 485 1.68 -23.54 -10.96
CA THR A 485 1.16 -24.89 -11.21
C THR A 485 -0.24 -24.86 -11.81
N TRP A 486 -1.10 -23.93 -11.37
CA TRP A 486 -2.43 -23.74 -11.93
C TRP A 486 -2.39 -23.27 -13.39
N ILE A 487 -1.42 -22.42 -13.76
CA ILE A 487 -1.23 -21.99 -15.16
C ILE A 487 -0.78 -23.18 -16.02
N GLN A 488 0.16 -23.98 -15.50
CA GLN A 488 0.65 -25.19 -16.18
C GLN A 488 -0.42 -26.26 -16.32
N SER A 489 -1.40 -26.34 -15.41
CA SER A 489 -2.54 -27.26 -15.56
C SER A 489 -3.55 -26.81 -16.62
N LEU A 490 -3.58 -25.51 -16.95
CA LEU A 490 -4.54 -24.93 -17.89
C LEU A 490 -3.96 -24.80 -19.31
N LEU A 491 -2.72 -24.36 -19.43
CA LEU A 491 -2.08 -24.16 -20.73
C LEU A 491 -1.39 -25.44 -21.21
N PRO A 492 -1.33 -25.71 -22.52
CA PRO A 492 -0.65 -26.89 -23.04
C PRO A 492 0.87 -26.79 -22.82
N ASP A 493 1.54 -27.93 -22.67
CA ASP A 493 2.99 -28.02 -22.36
C ASP A 493 3.88 -27.27 -23.38
N ASP A 494 3.44 -27.16 -24.64
CA ASP A 494 4.17 -26.48 -25.72
C ASP A 494 3.99 -24.96 -25.72
N ALA A 495 3.11 -24.40 -24.87
CA ALA A 495 2.94 -22.96 -24.70
C ALA A 495 4.16 -22.29 -24.04
N LEU A 496 4.98 -23.03 -23.27
CA LEU A 496 6.15 -22.49 -22.57
C LEU A 496 7.32 -22.26 -23.54
N VAL A 497 7.79 -21.01 -23.68
CA VAL A 497 8.78 -20.61 -24.69
C VAL A 497 10.22 -20.54 -24.14
N VAL A 498 10.45 -19.91 -22.98
CA VAL A 498 11.79 -19.70 -22.39
C VAL A 498 11.71 -19.67 -20.85
N ALA A 499 12.75 -20.17 -20.16
CA ALA A 499 12.96 -19.92 -18.73
C ALA A 499 14.45 -19.93 -18.34
N PRO A 500 15.02 -18.78 -17.93
CA PRO A 500 15.86 -18.86 -16.73
C PRO A 500 15.50 -17.86 -15.62
N ALA A 501 14.90 -16.69 -15.92
CA ALA A 501 14.63 -15.65 -14.91
C ALA A 501 13.17 -15.21 -14.79
N PHE A 502 12.30 -15.58 -15.72
CA PHE A 502 10.84 -15.44 -15.67
C PHE A 502 10.24 -16.53 -16.56
N HIS A 503 8.94 -16.82 -16.41
CA HIS A 503 8.24 -17.75 -17.29
C HIS A 503 7.55 -16.99 -18.42
N LEU A 504 7.80 -17.39 -19.66
CA LEU A 504 7.17 -16.84 -20.85
C LEU A 504 6.31 -17.89 -21.51
N TYR A 505 5.00 -17.62 -21.61
CA TYR A 505 4.06 -18.45 -22.36
C TYR A 505 3.61 -17.72 -23.62
N ARG A 506 3.47 -18.46 -24.72
CA ARG A 506 2.80 -18.01 -25.94
C ARG A 506 1.45 -18.72 -26.05
N VAL A 507 0.39 -17.93 -26.21
CA VAL A 507 -0.99 -18.43 -26.27
C VAL A 507 -1.68 -17.91 -27.53
N GLY A 508 -2.54 -18.71 -28.15
CA GLY A 508 -3.37 -18.27 -29.28
C GLY A 508 -4.74 -17.74 -28.82
N SER A 509 -5.51 -17.18 -29.76
CA SER A 509 -6.84 -16.62 -29.47
C SER A 509 -7.98 -17.62 -29.26
N ASN A 510 -7.78 -18.89 -29.62
CA ASN A 510 -8.80 -19.92 -29.48
C ASN A 510 -8.21 -21.29 -29.12
N PRO A 511 -7.68 -21.45 -27.90
CA PRO A 511 -7.31 -22.78 -27.42
C PRO A 511 -8.58 -23.56 -27.07
N ASP A 512 -8.61 -24.87 -27.33
CA ASP A 512 -9.68 -25.78 -26.90
C ASP A 512 -9.63 -25.93 -25.36
N LEU A 513 -10.05 -24.88 -24.64
CA LEU A 513 -10.08 -24.81 -23.19
C LEU A 513 -11.50 -24.51 -22.72
N ASP A 514 -12.00 -25.36 -21.82
CA ASP A 514 -13.32 -25.23 -21.22
C ASP A 514 -13.21 -25.36 -19.70
N PRO A 515 -14.02 -24.60 -18.93
CA PRO A 515 -14.10 -24.78 -17.48
C PRO A 515 -14.65 -26.16 -17.11
N THR A 516 -14.16 -26.72 -16.01
CA THR A 516 -14.64 -28.00 -15.46
C THR A 516 -16.09 -27.92 -14.97
N HIS A 517 -16.55 -26.73 -14.57
CA HIS A 517 -17.94 -26.45 -14.19
C HIS A 517 -18.53 -25.37 -15.13
N PRO A 518 -19.11 -25.75 -16.28
CA PRO A 518 -19.76 -24.80 -17.19
C PRO A 518 -20.96 -24.12 -16.53
N LEU A 519 -21.01 -22.79 -16.62
CA LEU A 519 -22.09 -21.94 -16.11
C LEU A 519 -22.14 -20.64 -16.91
N THR A 520 -23.27 -20.36 -17.54
CA THR A 520 -23.43 -19.16 -18.37
C THR A 520 -24.24 -18.09 -17.64
N ALA A 521 -23.68 -16.88 -17.56
CA ALA A 521 -24.36 -15.70 -17.04
C ALA A 521 -23.92 -14.45 -17.80
N ASP A 522 -24.87 -13.62 -18.21
CA ASP A 522 -24.61 -12.35 -18.90
C ASP A 522 -24.52 -11.21 -17.87
N LEU A 523 -23.33 -10.63 -17.72
CA LEU A 523 -23.05 -9.49 -16.84
C LEU A 523 -23.18 -8.20 -17.65
N ALA A 524 -24.41 -7.68 -17.71
CA ALA A 524 -24.77 -6.41 -18.33
C ALA A 524 -24.30 -6.23 -19.78
N HIS A 525 -24.27 -7.30 -20.57
CA HIS A 525 -23.68 -7.38 -21.90
C HIS A 525 -22.22 -6.92 -21.99
N THR A 526 -21.53 -6.80 -20.85
CA THR A 526 -20.13 -6.39 -20.77
C THR A 526 -19.22 -7.60 -20.73
N ALA A 527 -19.56 -8.60 -19.92
CA ALA A 527 -18.85 -9.87 -19.82
C ALA A 527 -19.84 -11.03 -19.79
N LEU A 528 -19.45 -12.15 -20.40
CA LEU A 528 -20.17 -13.41 -20.35
C LEU A 528 -19.37 -14.39 -19.49
N LEU A 529 -19.90 -14.80 -18.34
CA LEU A 529 -19.34 -15.90 -17.59
C LEU A 529 -19.54 -17.20 -18.37
N LEU A 530 -18.51 -18.03 -18.45
CA LEU A 530 -18.52 -19.32 -19.14
C LEU A 530 -18.52 -20.51 -18.16
N GLY A 531 -17.98 -20.30 -16.96
CA GLY A 531 -17.90 -21.30 -15.91
C GLY A 531 -16.76 -21.02 -14.93
N TYR A 532 -16.43 -22.04 -14.13
CA TYR A 532 -15.37 -21.95 -13.12
C TYR A 532 -14.67 -23.29 -12.88
N ASP A 533 -13.49 -23.22 -12.28
CA ASP A 533 -12.75 -24.37 -11.74
C ASP A 533 -12.51 -24.19 -10.25
N VAL A 534 -12.62 -25.29 -9.50
CA VAL A 534 -12.18 -25.35 -8.10
C VAL A 534 -10.77 -25.95 -8.08
N ILE A 535 -9.80 -25.17 -7.60
CA ILE A 535 -8.38 -25.56 -7.56
C ILE A 535 -8.08 -26.16 -6.18
N GLY A 536 -7.76 -27.45 -6.14
CA GLY A 536 -7.53 -28.17 -4.88
C GLY A 536 -8.81 -28.50 -4.11
N GLU A 537 -8.69 -28.76 -2.81
CA GLU A 537 -9.82 -29.07 -1.91
C GLU A 537 -9.99 -27.93 -0.90
N PRO A 538 -11.00 -27.06 -1.07
CA PRO A 538 -11.29 -25.98 -0.12
C PRO A 538 -11.59 -26.52 1.28
N ALA A 539 -10.95 -25.97 2.30
CA ALA A 539 -11.08 -26.43 3.67
C ALA A 539 -11.32 -25.29 4.65
N SER A 540 -12.02 -25.60 5.74
CA SER A 540 -12.22 -24.70 6.88
C SER A 540 -10.91 -24.11 7.41
N GLY A 541 -10.88 -22.79 7.62
CA GLY A 541 -9.68 -22.04 8.04
C GLY A 541 -8.60 -21.85 6.97
N GLY A 542 -8.80 -22.37 5.75
CA GLY A 542 -7.90 -22.21 4.61
C GLY A 542 -8.38 -21.14 3.63
N SER A 543 -8.23 -21.43 2.34
CA SER A 543 -8.79 -20.64 1.23
C SER A 543 -9.52 -21.54 0.24
N ALA A 544 -10.56 -21.00 -0.39
CA ALA A 544 -11.18 -21.56 -1.58
C ALA A 544 -10.54 -20.90 -2.80
N GLU A 545 -9.77 -21.68 -3.56
CA GLU A 545 -9.08 -21.24 -4.77
C GLU A 545 -9.99 -21.53 -5.98
N ILE A 546 -10.50 -20.49 -6.63
CA ILE A 546 -11.48 -20.58 -7.72
C ILE A 546 -10.93 -19.85 -8.96
N ALA A 547 -10.87 -20.52 -10.11
CA ALA A 547 -10.59 -19.87 -11.39
C ALA A 547 -11.91 -19.59 -12.12
N VAL A 548 -12.19 -18.31 -12.39
CA VAL A 548 -13.43 -17.85 -13.04
C VAL A 548 -13.15 -17.54 -14.50
N TRP A 549 -13.97 -18.07 -15.41
CA TRP A 549 -13.80 -17.94 -16.85
C TRP A 549 -14.82 -16.98 -17.44
N GLN A 550 -14.35 -15.90 -18.05
CA GLN A 550 -15.23 -14.87 -18.61
C GLN A 550 -14.76 -14.40 -19.99
N ARG A 551 -15.70 -14.19 -20.90
CA ARG A 551 -15.47 -13.60 -22.21
C ARG A 551 -15.93 -12.15 -22.22
N VAL A 552 -15.07 -11.25 -22.67
CA VAL A 552 -15.43 -9.84 -22.83
C VAL A 552 -16.37 -9.69 -24.03
N LEU A 553 -17.58 -9.19 -23.79
CA LEU A 553 -18.59 -8.94 -24.82
C LEU A 553 -18.51 -7.51 -25.35
N ASN A 554 -18.40 -6.53 -24.46
CA ASN A 554 -18.32 -5.10 -24.80
C ASN A 554 -17.43 -4.38 -23.79
N ALA A 555 -17.00 -3.16 -24.15
CA ALA A 555 -16.33 -2.29 -23.21
C ALA A 555 -17.32 -1.84 -22.10
N PRO A 556 -16.89 -1.81 -20.83
CA PRO A 556 -17.74 -1.34 -19.74
C PRO A 556 -18.15 0.13 -19.96
N ALA A 557 -19.39 0.46 -19.61
CA ALA A 557 -19.95 1.79 -19.82
C ALA A 557 -19.30 2.86 -18.93
N GLU A 558 -19.04 2.55 -17.65
CA GLU A 558 -18.44 3.47 -16.68
C GLU A 558 -17.57 2.73 -15.65
N GLY A 559 -16.39 3.28 -15.36
CA GLY A 559 -15.53 2.77 -14.28
C GLY A 559 -14.68 1.56 -14.65
N ASP A 560 -13.76 1.24 -13.75
CA ASP A 560 -12.88 0.08 -13.82
C ASP A 560 -13.47 -1.03 -12.94
N TYR A 561 -13.97 -2.09 -13.57
CA TYR A 561 -14.59 -3.24 -12.93
C TYR A 561 -13.55 -4.32 -12.64
N GLY A 562 -13.61 -4.86 -11.42
CA GLY A 562 -12.83 -6.00 -10.98
C GLY A 562 -13.72 -7.09 -10.37
N PRO A 563 -13.21 -8.32 -10.23
CA PRO A 563 -13.94 -9.42 -9.61
C PRO A 563 -14.21 -9.13 -8.13
N VAL A 564 -15.42 -9.45 -7.69
CA VAL A 564 -15.78 -9.58 -6.29
C VAL A 564 -16.34 -10.98 -6.06
N ALA A 565 -15.93 -11.63 -4.97
CA ALA A 565 -16.43 -12.96 -4.63
C ALA A 565 -16.66 -13.09 -3.12
N ARG A 566 -17.80 -13.68 -2.75
CA ARG A 566 -18.19 -13.97 -1.37
C ARG A 566 -18.48 -15.46 -1.21
N LEU A 567 -17.87 -16.09 -0.23
CA LEU A 567 -18.18 -17.45 0.16
C LEU A 567 -19.33 -17.43 1.17
N THR A 568 -20.47 -17.99 0.79
CA THR A 568 -21.69 -18.08 1.60
C THR A 568 -22.05 -19.53 1.86
N ASP A 569 -22.62 -19.78 3.04
CA ASP A 569 -23.24 -21.07 3.33
C ASP A 569 -24.71 -21.10 2.87
N PRO A 570 -25.40 -22.25 2.94
CA PRO A 570 -26.79 -22.38 2.47
C PRO A 570 -27.81 -21.53 3.23
N TRP A 571 -27.44 -20.91 4.36
CA TRP A 571 -28.31 -20.02 5.14
C TRP A 571 -27.96 -18.54 4.93
N GLY A 572 -26.99 -18.24 4.07
CA GLY A 572 -26.62 -16.89 3.67
C GLY A 572 -25.57 -16.23 4.57
N PHE A 573 -24.93 -16.94 5.50
CA PHE A 573 -23.82 -16.38 6.27
C PHE A 573 -22.55 -16.34 5.43
N VAL A 574 -21.85 -15.20 5.49
CA VAL A 574 -20.60 -14.98 4.76
C VAL A 574 -19.43 -15.51 5.57
N TRP A 575 -18.68 -16.44 4.99
CA TRP A 575 -17.49 -17.06 5.58
C TRP A 575 -16.19 -16.50 5.02
N GLY A 576 -16.26 -15.72 3.94
CA GLY A 576 -15.11 -15.17 3.25
C GLY A 576 -15.49 -14.18 2.16
N GLU A 577 -14.65 -13.18 1.92
CA GLU A 577 -14.83 -12.22 0.83
C GLU A 577 -13.47 -11.84 0.24
N THR A 578 -13.44 -11.58 -1.07
CA THR A 578 -12.26 -11.05 -1.76
C THR A 578 -12.67 -10.09 -2.87
N LEU A 579 -11.86 -9.04 -3.07
CA LEU A 579 -12.00 -8.04 -4.14
C LEU A 579 -10.61 -7.78 -4.75
N PRO A 580 -10.03 -8.75 -5.49
CA PRO A 580 -8.66 -8.61 -5.97
C PRO A 580 -8.56 -7.62 -7.12
N PHE A 581 -7.42 -6.92 -7.18
CA PHE A 581 -7.07 -6.06 -8.30
C PHE A 581 -6.07 -6.80 -9.20
N HIS A 582 -6.57 -7.61 -10.14
CA HIS A 582 -5.73 -8.40 -11.04
C HIS A 582 -5.65 -7.79 -12.46
N TYR A 583 -6.74 -7.86 -13.24
CA TYR A 583 -6.79 -7.40 -14.63
C TYR A 583 -7.91 -6.35 -14.84
N PRO A 584 -7.60 -5.05 -14.66
CA PRO A 584 -8.62 -3.99 -14.71
C PRO A 584 -9.32 -3.89 -16.06
N SER A 585 -10.63 -3.64 -16.03
CA SER A 585 -11.50 -3.58 -17.21
C SER A 585 -11.20 -2.44 -18.17
N GLU A 586 -10.45 -1.41 -17.75
CA GLU A 586 -9.92 -0.40 -18.69
C GLU A 586 -8.99 -1.00 -19.76
N GLN A 587 -8.47 -2.21 -19.52
CA GLN A 587 -7.58 -2.92 -20.45
C GLN A 587 -8.31 -3.89 -21.38
N TRP A 588 -9.59 -4.20 -21.11
CA TRP A 588 -10.32 -5.25 -21.79
C TRP A 588 -10.56 -4.92 -23.26
N THR A 589 -10.44 -5.94 -24.08
CA THR A 589 -10.78 -5.91 -25.51
C THR A 589 -11.89 -6.90 -25.79
N GLN A 590 -12.88 -6.50 -26.60
CA GLN A 590 -13.97 -7.37 -27.02
C GLN A 590 -13.44 -8.68 -27.59
N GLY A 591 -13.97 -9.80 -27.10
CA GLY A 591 -13.60 -11.16 -27.50
C GLY A 591 -12.47 -11.79 -26.67
N GLU A 592 -11.79 -11.04 -25.79
CA GLU A 592 -10.79 -11.62 -24.89
C GLU A 592 -11.44 -12.65 -23.95
N LEU A 593 -10.72 -13.75 -23.71
CA LEU A 593 -11.07 -14.73 -22.68
C LEU A 593 -10.14 -14.53 -21.48
N ILE A 594 -10.73 -14.17 -20.35
CA ILE A 594 -10.04 -13.91 -19.09
C ILE A 594 -10.32 -15.10 -18.16
N VAL A 595 -9.25 -15.68 -17.63
CA VAL A 595 -9.30 -16.70 -16.57
C VAL A 595 -8.66 -16.11 -15.33
N ASP A 596 -9.47 -15.81 -14.32
CA ASP A 596 -9.03 -15.10 -13.13
C ASP A 596 -9.07 -15.99 -11.88
N HIS A 597 -7.91 -16.14 -11.22
CA HIS A 597 -7.73 -17.05 -10.10
C HIS A 597 -7.91 -16.32 -8.76
N LEU A 598 -9.11 -16.46 -8.20
CA LEU A 598 -9.55 -15.87 -6.94
C LEU A 598 -9.17 -16.77 -5.76
N SER A 599 -8.52 -16.18 -4.76
CA SER A 599 -8.26 -16.82 -3.45
C SER A 599 -9.24 -16.21 -2.44
N ILE A 600 -10.26 -16.98 -2.04
CA ILE A 600 -11.29 -16.54 -1.11
C ILE A 600 -10.97 -17.14 0.27
N PRO A 601 -10.69 -16.33 1.31
CA PRO A 601 -10.39 -16.87 2.63
C PRO A 601 -11.62 -17.63 3.18
N VAL A 602 -11.39 -18.74 3.88
CA VAL A 602 -12.45 -19.50 4.54
C VAL A 602 -12.33 -19.28 6.05
N GLY A 603 -13.37 -18.75 6.69
CA GLY A 603 -13.38 -18.50 8.12
C GLY A 603 -12.98 -19.74 8.95
N PRO A 604 -12.12 -19.58 9.97
CA PRO A 604 -11.76 -20.70 10.84
C PRO A 604 -12.99 -21.23 11.58
N GLY A 605 -13.12 -22.55 11.64
CA GLY A 605 -14.28 -23.21 12.24
C GLY A 605 -15.49 -23.32 11.30
N ALA A 606 -15.37 -22.93 10.02
CA ALA A 606 -16.38 -23.23 9.01
C ALA A 606 -16.76 -24.72 9.00
N PRO A 607 -18.05 -25.06 9.17
CA PRO A 607 -18.52 -26.43 9.04
C PRO A 607 -18.20 -27.01 7.64
N PRO A 608 -17.79 -28.28 7.52
CA PRO A 608 -17.70 -28.92 6.22
C PRO A 608 -19.09 -29.16 5.64
N GLY A 609 -19.30 -28.82 4.37
CA GLY A 609 -20.64 -28.85 3.77
C GLY A 609 -20.67 -28.27 2.37
N ASP A 610 -21.88 -28.08 1.85
CA ASP A 610 -22.11 -27.40 0.59
C ASP A 610 -22.13 -25.89 0.84
N TYR A 611 -21.47 -25.14 -0.03
CA TYR A 611 -21.29 -23.69 0.03
C TYR A 611 -21.48 -23.11 -1.36
N VAL A 612 -21.59 -21.79 -1.45
CA VAL A 612 -21.69 -21.08 -2.71
C VAL A 612 -20.70 -19.92 -2.71
N VAL A 613 -20.05 -19.69 -3.85
CA VAL A 613 -19.34 -18.44 -4.09
C VAL A 613 -20.23 -17.53 -4.93
N SER A 614 -20.71 -16.45 -4.32
CA SER A 614 -21.42 -15.39 -5.02
C SER A 614 -20.37 -14.51 -5.72
N PHE A 615 -20.32 -14.56 -7.04
CA PHE A 615 -19.37 -13.83 -7.89
C PHE A 615 -20.03 -12.65 -8.61
N GLY A 616 -19.30 -11.54 -8.75
CA GLY A 616 -19.75 -10.37 -9.50
C GLY A 616 -18.59 -9.51 -9.99
N LEU A 617 -18.92 -8.46 -10.74
CA LEU A 617 -17.96 -7.46 -11.21
C LEU A 617 -18.32 -6.10 -10.61
N TYR A 618 -17.45 -5.55 -9.76
CA TYR A 618 -17.68 -4.31 -9.03
C TYR A 618 -16.64 -3.24 -9.41
N SER A 619 -17.10 -2.00 -9.57
CA SER A 619 -16.24 -0.85 -9.72
C SER A 619 -16.35 0.06 -8.51
N ALA A 620 -15.25 0.18 -7.76
CA ALA A 620 -15.15 1.12 -6.63
C ALA A 620 -15.22 2.59 -7.07
N GLN A 621 -14.87 2.90 -8.33
CA GLN A 621 -14.94 4.26 -8.86
C GLN A 621 -16.39 4.67 -9.17
N ALA A 622 -17.15 3.76 -9.78
CA ALA A 622 -18.57 4.00 -10.07
C ALA A 622 -19.46 3.70 -8.86
N ASP A 623 -18.91 3.08 -7.81
CA ASP A 623 -19.64 2.49 -6.69
C ASP A 623 -20.82 1.60 -7.17
N ALA A 624 -20.54 0.77 -8.17
CA ALA A 624 -21.55 0.02 -8.89
C ALA A 624 -21.07 -1.40 -9.21
N GLN A 625 -21.99 -2.37 -9.13
CA GLN A 625 -21.81 -3.74 -9.57
C GLN A 625 -22.58 -3.98 -10.86
N LEU A 626 -21.99 -4.73 -11.79
CA LEU A 626 -22.70 -5.08 -13.02
C LEU A 626 -23.88 -6.02 -12.70
N PRO A 627 -25.09 -5.70 -13.18
CA PRO A 627 -26.24 -6.59 -13.03
C PRO A 627 -26.10 -7.85 -13.88
N ILE A 628 -26.72 -8.93 -13.41
CA ILE A 628 -26.96 -10.13 -14.21
C ILE A 628 -28.23 -9.92 -15.02
N LEU A 629 -28.21 -10.29 -16.30
CA LEU A 629 -29.34 -10.19 -17.19
C LEU A 629 -29.93 -11.58 -17.51
N ASP A 630 -31.26 -11.65 -17.62
CA ASP A 630 -31.95 -12.83 -18.17
C ASP A 630 -31.88 -12.86 -19.71
N ASP A 631 -32.43 -13.92 -20.31
CA ASP A 631 -32.46 -14.11 -21.77
C ASP A 631 -33.23 -13.00 -22.53
N ASP A 632 -34.11 -12.26 -21.83
CA ASP A 632 -34.89 -11.14 -22.37
C ASP A 632 -34.18 -9.77 -22.12
N GLY A 633 -33.01 -9.77 -21.48
CA GLY A 633 -32.23 -8.57 -21.13
C GLY A 633 -32.74 -7.83 -19.89
N ARG A 634 -33.56 -8.46 -19.05
CA ARG A 634 -34.05 -7.87 -17.79
C ARG A 634 -33.10 -8.19 -16.64
N TYR A 635 -33.13 -7.34 -15.60
CA TYR A 635 -32.38 -7.56 -14.36
C TYR A 635 -32.77 -8.89 -13.70
N ALA A 636 -31.78 -9.76 -13.46
CA ALA A 636 -31.92 -11.11 -12.90
C ALA A 636 -31.10 -11.32 -11.62
N GLY A 637 -30.65 -10.24 -10.98
CA GLY A 637 -29.86 -10.25 -9.76
C GLY A 637 -28.49 -9.58 -9.92
N ALA A 638 -27.73 -9.54 -8.82
CA ALA A 638 -26.39 -8.94 -8.79
C ALA A 638 -25.26 -9.99 -8.81
N TRP A 639 -25.55 -11.22 -8.43
CA TRP A 639 -24.55 -12.26 -8.18
C TRP A 639 -24.76 -13.46 -9.09
N VAL A 640 -23.66 -14.04 -9.53
CA VAL A 640 -23.64 -15.39 -10.10
C VAL A 640 -23.21 -16.36 -9.01
N GLU A 641 -24.04 -17.36 -8.74
CA GLU A 641 -23.79 -18.34 -7.70
C GLU A 641 -22.94 -19.51 -8.23
N LEU A 642 -21.76 -19.74 -7.64
CA LEU A 642 -20.82 -20.80 -7.99
C LEU A 642 -20.78 -21.86 -6.89
N PRO A 643 -21.47 -23.01 -7.03
CA PRO A 643 -21.51 -24.04 -5.99
C PRO A 643 -20.12 -24.63 -5.70
N LEU A 644 -19.82 -24.88 -4.43
CA LEU A 644 -18.64 -25.61 -4.01
C LEU A 644 -18.91 -26.45 -2.75
N ARG A 645 -17.93 -27.25 -2.36
CA ARG A 645 -18.00 -28.04 -1.14
C ARG A 645 -16.75 -27.84 -0.30
N LEU A 646 -16.94 -27.51 0.98
CA LEU A 646 -15.85 -27.40 1.94
C LEU A 646 -15.59 -28.74 2.63
N THR A 647 -14.31 -29.06 2.80
CA THR A 647 -13.85 -30.15 3.65
C THR A 647 -13.51 -29.66 5.06
N ARG A 648 -13.37 -30.60 6.00
CA ARG A 648 -12.96 -30.31 7.38
C ARG A 648 -11.57 -29.66 7.39
N ALA A 649 -11.32 -28.79 8.38
CA ALA A 649 -9.99 -28.29 8.67
C ALA A 649 -8.98 -29.44 8.87
N ALA A 650 -7.76 -29.28 8.35
CA ALA A 650 -6.69 -30.27 8.52
C ALA A 650 -6.26 -30.43 9.99
N ALA A 651 -6.39 -29.37 10.77
CA ALA A 651 -6.18 -29.34 12.22
C ALA A 651 -7.19 -28.37 12.86
N PRO A 652 -7.53 -28.56 14.15
CA PRO A 652 -8.36 -27.58 14.87
C PRO A 652 -7.72 -26.18 14.84
N PRO A 653 -8.51 -25.12 14.59
CA PRO A 653 -8.01 -23.75 14.64
C PRO A 653 -7.56 -23.38 16.06
N ASP A 654 -6.66 -22.40 16.19
CA ASP A 654 -6.35 -21.80 17.49
C ASP A 654 -7.58 -20.99 17.96
N PRO A 655 -8.09 -21.17 19.19
CA PRO A 655 -9.16 -20.34 19.71
C PRO A 655 -8.92 -18.82 19.62
N ASP A 656 -7.66 -18.39 19.66
CA ASP A 656 -7.30 -16.98 19.50
C ASP A 656 -7.59 -16.45 18.07
N ASP A 657 -7.63 -17.33 17.06
CA ASP A 657 -7.94 -16.98 15.66
C ASP A 657 -9.46 -16.85 15.39
N LEU A 658 -10.31 -17.26 16.34
CA LEU A 658 -11.77 -17.24 16.22
C LEU A 658 -12.41 -15.91 16.67
N PHE A 659 -11.62 -14.99 17.22
CA PHE A 659 -12.08 -13.68 17.71
C PHE A 659 -13.32 -13.75 18.63
N ILE A 660 -13.32 -14.71 19.56
CA ILE A 660 -14.40 -14.91 20.53
C ILE A 660 -14.46 -13.71 21.48
N ARG A 661 -15.57 -12.96 21.48
CA ARG A 661 -15.76 -11.73 22.27
C ARG A 661 -16.22 -12.02 23.70
N THR A 662 -17.05 -13.03 23.88
CA THR A 662 -17.54 -13.47 25.21
C THR A 662 -17.16 -14.93 25.44
N PRO A 663 -16.00 -15.22 26.04
CA PRO A 663 -15.63 -16.57 26.46
C PRO A 663 -16.58 -17.10 27.54
N LEU A 664 -16.95 -18.37 27.45
CA LEU A 664 -17.88 -19.03 28.37
C LEU A 664 -17.32 -20.33 28.97
N ASP A 665 -16.60 -21.14 28.19
CA ASP A 665 -16.06 -22.46 28.58
C ASP A 665 -17.09 -23.39 29.25
N ALA A 666 -18.31 -23.44 28.72
CA ALA A 666 -19.42 -24.20 29.30
C ALA A 666 -19.54 -25.61 28.70
N ALA A 667 -19.42 -26.64 29.54
CA ALA A 667 -19.55 -28.03 29.11
C ALA A 667 -21.03 -28.47 29.03
N ALA A 668 -21.43 -29.09 27.91
CA ALA A 668 -22.75 -29.67 27.70
C ALA A 668 -22.67 -30.87 26.76
N GLY A 669 -23.06 -32.07 27.24
CA GLY A 669 -23.24 -33.25 26.37
C GLY A 669 -21.98 -33.85 25.74
N GLY A 670 -20.77 -33.51 26.21
CA GLY A 670 -19.52 -33.89 25.52
C GLY A 670 -19.00 -32.84 24.53
N LEU A 671 -19.71 -31.71 24.45
CA LEU A 671 -19.27 -30.47 23.81
C LEU A 671 -18.84 -29.46 24.88
N THR A 672 -17.91 -28.59 24.52
CA THR A 672 -17.62 -27.35 25.25
C THR A 672 -18.02 -26.16 24.38
N LEU A 673 -18.92 -25.30 24.88
CA LEU A 673 -19.16 -23.98 24.30
C LEU A 673 -18.04 -23.04 24.75
N LEU A 674 -17.08 -22.78 23.86
CA LEU A 674 -15.92 -21.92 24.13
C LEU A 674 -16.37 -20.48 24.39
N GLY A 675 -17.35 -20.00 23.64
CA GLY A 675 -17.93 -18.67 23.84
C GLY A 675 -18.99 -18.31 22.80
N VAL A 676 -19.41 -17.04 22.85
CA VAL A 676 -20.44 -16.48 21.98
C VAL A 676 -20.02 -15.10 21.47
N ASN A 677 -20.33 -14.86 20.20
CA ASN A 677 -20.35 -13.53 19.61
C ASN A 677 -21.82 -13.14 19.41
N LEU A 678 -22.34 -12.26 20.25
CA LEU A 678 -23.67 -11.67 20.08
C LEU A 678 -23.50 -10.37 19.30
N ASP A 679 -23.76 -10.38 18.00
CA ASP A 679 -23.63 -9.22 17.10
C ASP A 679 -24.84 -8.29 17.25
N THR A 680 -26.01 -8.83 17.59
CA THR A 680 -27.24 -8.07 17.87
C THR A 680 -27.60 -8.10 19.35
N THR A 681 -27.42 -6.98 20.05
CA THR A 681 -27.84 -6.81 21.46
C THR A 681 -29.07 -5.93 21.61
N THR A 682 -29.55 -5.34 20.52
CA THR A 682 -30.75 -4.50 20.47
C THR A 682 -31.41 -4.70 19.11
N ALA A 683 -32.72 -4.94 19.10
CA ALA A 683 -33.49 -5.21 17.89
C ALA A 683 -34.95 -4.79 18.06
N ARG A 684 -35.65 -4.56 16.95
CA ARG A 684 -37.11 -4.35 16.90
C ARG A 684 -37.84 -5.69 16.73
N PRO A 685 -39.12 -5.78 17.13
CA PRO A 685 -39.96 -6.93 16.83
C PRO A 685 -39.96 -7.25 15.32
N GLY A 686 -39.70 -8.50 14.97
CA GLY A 686 -39.58 -8.97 13.58
C GLY A 686 -38.16 -8.94 13.00
N GLU A 687 -37.21 -8.23 13.61
CA GLU A 687 -35.80 -8.24 13.17
C GLU A 687 -35.11 -9.56 13.55
N ARG A 688 -34.02 -9.88 12.85
CA ARG A 688 -33.18 -11.06 13.11
C ARG A 688 -32.14 -10.76 14.19
N LEU A 689 -31.84 -11.73 15.04
CA LEU A 689 -30.77 -11.66 16.04
C LEU A 689 -29.52 -12.38 15.54
N TYR A 690 -28.48 -11.66 15.16
CA TYR A 690 -27.24 -12.28 14.69
C TYR A 690 -26.34 -12.68 15.87
N LEU A 691 -25.98 -13.96 15.93
CA LEU A 691 -25.02 -14.49 16.89
C LEU A 691 -24.21 -15.66 16.31
N THR A 692 -23.03 -15.89 16.87
CA THR A 692 -22.18 -17.06 16.59
C THR A 692 -21.86 -17.79 17.87
N LEU A 693 -22.07 -19.10 17.90
CA LEU A 693 -21.65 -20.00 18.96
C LEU A 693 -20.38 -20.74 18.53
N PHE A 694 -19.39 -20.82 19.43
CA PHE A 694 -18.14 -21.52 19.15
C PHE A 694 -18.08 -22.80 19.96
N TRP A 695 -18.23 -23.93 19.29
CA TRP A 695 -18.26 -25.25 19.91
C TRP A 695 -16.95 -25.97 19.74
N ARG A 696 -16.52 -26.71 20.77
CA ARG A 696 -15.47 -27.73 20.67
C ARG A 696 -16.04 -29.10 21.00
N ALA A 697 -15.79 -30.09 20.16
CA ALA A 697 -16.03 -31.48 20.50
C ALA A 697 -14.93 -31.99 21.45
N ASP A 698 -15.29 -32.45 22.65
CA ASP A 698 -14.30 -32.98 23.60
C ASP A 698 -14.03 -34.47 23.36
N GLU A 699 -14.93 -35.16 22.65
CA GLU A 699 -14.86 -36.60 22.35
C GLU A 699 -15.08 -36.89 20.86
N SER A 700 -14.76 -38.10 20.40
CA SER A 700 -14.80 -38.50 18.97
C SER A 700 -16.05 -39.28 18.56
N SER A 701 -16.96 -39.56 19.50
CA SER A 701 -18.16 -40.36 19.28
C SER A 701 -19.34 -39.75 20.03
N LEU A 702 -19.65 -38.49 19.71
CA LEU A 702 -20.76 -37.77 20.30
C LEU A 702 -22.10 -38.30 19.78
N PRO A 703 -23.18 -38.30 20.58
CA PRO A 703 -24.52 -38.41 20.03
C PRO A 703 -24.88 -37.14 19.25
N ASP A 704 -25.93 -37.21 18.43
CA ASP A 704 -26.51 -36.01 17.85
C ASP A 704 -27.20 -35.18 18.94
N HIS A 705 -26.87 -33.89 19.00
CA HIS A 705 -27.42 -32.94 19.95
C HIS A 705 -28.36 -31.97 19.24
N ASP A 706 -29.47 -31.66 19.90
CA ASP A 706 -30.30 -30.51 19.57
C ASP A 706 -29.98 -29.35 20.50
N VAL A 707 -30.16 -28.14 19.99
CA VAL A 707 -30.05 -26.89 20.72
C VAL A 707 -31.36 -26.09 20.63
N THR A 708 -31.73 -25.43 21.72
CA THR A 708 -32.86 -24.49 21.75
C THR A 708 -32.36 -23.13 22.18
N LEU A 709 -32.60 -22.10 21.36
CA LEU A 709 -32.38 -20.70 21.74
C LEU A 709 -33.69 -20.10 22.23
N THR A 710 -33.68 -19.51 23.42
CA THR A 710 -34.85 -18.86 24.02
C THR A 710 -34.53 -17.43 24.44
N LEU A 711 -35.44 -16.51 24.16
CA LEU A 711 -35.41 -15.14 24.66
C LEU A 711 -36.52 -14.94 25.69
N GLY A 712 -36.14 -14.83 26.97
CA GLY A 712 -37.11 -14.91 28.07
C GLY A 712 -37.79 -16.28 28.09
N ASP A 713 -39.10 -16.32 27.85
CA ASP A 713 -39.90 -17.55 27.76
C ASP A 713 -40.22 -17.95 26.30
N THR A 714 -39.79 -17.14 25.32
CA THR A 714 -40.06 -17.37 23.89
C THR A 714 -38.96 -18.20 23.27
N THR A 715 -39.32 -19.30 22.60
CA THR A 715 -38.37 -20.08 21.80
C THR A 715 -38.16 -19.40 20.45
N LEU A 716 -36.89 -19.09 20.13
CA LEU A 716 -36.49 -18.44 18.88
C LEU A 716 -35.95 -19.43 17.84
N TYR A 717 -35.31 -20.51 18.28
CA TYR A 717 -34.78 -21.58 17.43
C TYR A 717 -34.80 -22.91 18.19
N ALA A 718 -35.06 -24.01 17.48
CA ALA A 718 -34.92 -25.37 17.98
C ALA A 718 -34.52 -26.31 16.82
N GLY A 719 -33.38 -26.98 16.93
CA GLY A 719 -32.82 -27.87 15.91
C GLY A 719 -31.39 -28.29 16.27
N ALA A 720 -30.69 -29.06 15.42
CA ALA A 720 -29.29 -29.36 15.69
C ALA A 720 -28.39 -28.14 15.44
N PRO A 721 -27.17 -28.11 16.01
CA PRO A 721 -26.12 -27.17 15.61
C PRO A 721 -25.91 -27.16 14.10
N VAL A 722 -25.53 -26.00 13.56
CA VAL A 722 -25.27 -25.80 12.13
C VAL A 722 -26.48 -26.17 11.26
N HIS A 723 -27.69 -25.88 11.76
CA HIS A 723 -28.96 -26.06 11.06
C HIS A 723 -29.07 -27.44 10.37
N ASP A 724 -28.76 -28.50 11.11
CA ASP A 724 -28.86 -29.91 10.70
C ASP A 724 -27.93 -30.38 9.55
N THR A 725 -27.02 -29.55 9.05
CA THR A 725 -26.14 -29.95 7.91
C THR A 725 -24.86 -30.68 8.32
N TYR A 726 -24.38 -30.43 9.53
CA TYR A 726 -23.17 -31.08 10.06
C TYR A 726 -23.41 -31.62 11.47
N PRO A 727 -24.10 -32.77 11.60
CA PRO A 727 -24.51 -33.31 12.89
C PRO A 727 -23.33 -33.61 13.82
N THR A 728 -23.52 -33.42 15.12
CA THR A 728 -22.45 -33.52 16.13
C THR A 728 -21.81 -34.89 16.21
N SER A 729 -22.52 -35.96 15.83
CA SER A 729 -21.93 -37.31 15.71
C SER A 729 -20.81 -37.43 14.67
N ARG A 730 -20.70 -36.47 13.75
CA ARG A 730 -19.61 -36.41 12.76
C ARG A 730 -18.40 -35.64 13.25
N TRP A 731 -18.51 -34.89 14.35
CA TRP A 731 -17.43 -34.03 14.83
C TRP A 731 -16.29 -34.89 15.41
N ALA A 732 -15.05 -34.54 15.10
CA ALA A 732 -13.86 -35.18 15.63
C ALA A 732 -13.46 -34.58 16.98
N ALA A 733 -12.80 -35.38 17.82
CA ALA A 733 -12.27 -34.89 19.09
C ALA A 733 -11.32 -33.70 18.86
N GLY A 734 -11.56 -32.60 19.57
CA GLY A 734 -10.84 -31.34 19.46
C GLY A 734 -11.28 -30.45 18.30
N GLU A 735 -12.17 -30.90 17.42
CA GLU A 735 -12.72 -30.07 16.33
C GLU A 735 -13.47 -28.88 16.91
N ILE A 736 -13.25 -27.70 16.32
CA ILE A 736 -13.93 -26.46 16.68
C ILE A 736 -14.82 -26.04 15.52
N VAL A 737 -16.09 -25.80 15.81
CA VAL A 737 -17.12 -25.40 14.84
C VAL A 737 -17.69 -24.05 15.25
N ALA A 738 -17.67 -23.09 14.33
CA ALA A 738 -18.40 -21.84 14.44
C ALA A 738 -19.82 -22.06 13.89
N ASP A 739 -20.82 -21.73 14.70
CA ASP A 739 -22.21 -22.07 14.48
C ASP A 739 -23.03 -20.78 14.48
N HIS A 740 -23.39 -20.32 13.28
CA HIS A 740 -24.03 -19.02 13.06
C HIS A 740 -25.56 -19.13 13.13
N TYR A 741 -26.17 -18.16 13.79
CA TYR A 741 -27.61 -18.06 13.99
C TYR A 741 -28.10 -16.65 13.71
N ASP A 742 -29.29 -16.55 13.14
CA ASP A 742 -30.00 -15.30 12.88
C ASP A 742 -31.51 -15.40 13.18
N PRO A 743 -31.95 -16.03 14.29
CA PRO A 743 -33.37 -16.27 14.52
C PRO A 743 -34.15 -14.97 14.55
N ARG A 744 -35.35 -15.01 13.96
CA ARG A 744 -36.24 -13.86 13.88
C ARG A 744 -36.97 -13.66 15.21
N LEU A 745 -36.97 -12.44 15.73
CA LEU A 745 -37.84 -12.06 16.84
C LEU A 745 -39.32 -12.14 16.42
N PRO A 746 -40.23 -12.57 17.31
CA PRO A 746 -41.67 -12.41 17.06
C PRO A 746 -42.00 -10.96 16.72
N ARG A 747 -42.83 -10.74 15.71
CA ARG A 747 -43.20 -9.39 15.24
C ARG A 747 -44.06 -8.62 16.25
N ASP A 748 -44.65 -9.32 17.21
CA ASP A 748 -45.44 -8.79 18.32
C ASP A 748 -44.69 -8.80 19.66
N ALA A 749 -43.37 -9.06 19.64
CA ALA A 749 -42.56 -9.10 20.86
C ALA A 749 -42.70 -7.79 21.66
N PRO A 750 -43.04 -7.86 22.96
CA PRO A 750 -43.15 -6.66 23.78
C PRO A 750 -41.77 -6.01 23.99
N PRO A 751 -41.69 -4.67 24.05
CA PRO A 751 -40.43 -3.99 24.35
C PRO A 751 -39.97 -4.31 25.77
N GLY A 752 -38.67 -4.55 25.93
CA GLY A 752 -38.09 -4.98 27.20
C GLY A 752 -36.67 -5.50 27.05
N ASP A 753 -36.02 -5.80 28.16
CA ASP A 753 -34.70 -6.44 28.17
C ASP A 753 -34.84 -7.90 28.60
N TYR A 754 -34.45 -8.83 27.73
CA TYR A 754 -34.70 -10.25 27.91
C TYR A 754 -33.39 -11.05 27.90
N PRO A 755 -33.23 -12.05 28.78
CA PRO A 755 -32.07 -12.94 28.73
C PRO A 755 -32.19 -13.88 27.52
N LEU A 756 -31.11 -13.98 26.75
CA LEU A 756 -30.94 -14.98 25.69
C LEU A 756 -30.24 -16.21 26.28
N ARG A 757 -30.90 -17.37 26.21
CA ARG A 757 -30.39 -18.63 26.75
C ARG A 757 -30.30 -19.69 25.67
N LEU A 758 -29.32 -20.55 25.82
CA LEU A 758 -29.08 -21.74 25.02
C LEU A 758 -29.33 -22.97 25.89
N GLN A 759 -30.20 -23.86 25.42
CA GLN A 759 -30.44 -25.15 26.02
C GLN A 759 -29.77 -26.23 25.17
N VAL A 760 -28.99 -27.11 25.79
CA VAL A 760 -28.42 -28.31 25.15
C VAL A 760 -28.67 -29.50 26.07
N GLY A 761 -29.53 -30.44 25.63
CA GLY A 761 -30.03 -31.50 26.50
C GLY A 761 -30.66 -30.91 27.78
N ASP A 762 -30.14 -31.29 28.96
CA ASP A 762 -30.61 -30.77 30.25
C ASP A 762 -29.87 -29.49 30.72
N THR A 763 -28.88 -29.00 29.97
CA THR A 763 -28.02 -27.88 30.38
C THR A 763 -28.49 -26.56 29.77
N ALA A 764 -28.76 -25.56 30.62
CA ALA A 764 -29.12 -24.21 30.23
C ALA A 764 -27.94 -23.25 30.44
N ILE A 765 -27.57 -22.51 29.39
CA ILE A 765 -26.44 -21.57 29.39
C ILE A 765 -26.99 -20.16 29.09
N ASN A 766 -26.58 -19.16 29.89
CA ASN A 766 -26.93 -17.77 29.62
C ASN A 766 -25.92 -17.16 28.63
N LEU A 767 -26.40 -16.69 27.48
CA LEU A 767 -25.56 -16.09 26.44
C LEU A 767 -25.45 -14.56 26.57
N GLY A 768 -26.38 -13.92 27.28
CA GLY A 768 -26.43 -12.47 27.44
C GLY A 768 -27.86 -11.95 27.49
N ASN A 769 -28.01 -10.64 27.28
CA ASN A 769 -29.30 -9.96 27.23
C ASN A 769 -29.49 -9.29 25.86
N VAL A 770 -30.74 -9.25 25.38
CA VAL A 770 -31.16 -8.54 24.17
C VAL A 770 -32.29 -7.59 24.51
N ALA A 771 -32.09 -6.31 24.18
CA ALA A 771 -33.10 -5.26 24.34
C ALA A 771 -34.03 -5.21 23.12
N VAL A 772 -35.30 -5.54 23.31
CA VAL A 772 -36.36 -5.38 22.31
C VAL A 772 -36.89 -3.95 22.38
N GLN A 773 -36.77 -3.21 21.27
CA GLN A 773 -37.22 -1.83 21.17
C GLN A 773 -38.73 -1.72 20.94
N ALA A 774 -39.32 -0.59 21.35
CA ALA A 774 -40.69 -0.27 20.95
C ALA A 774 -40.73 0.06 19.45
N THR A 775 -41.78 -0.38 18.76
CA THR A 775 -42.05 -0.04 17.35
C THR A 775 -43.41 0.60 17.25
N ASP A 776 -43.45 1.81 16.69
CA ASP A 776 -44.70 2.53 16.44
C ASP A 776 -45.40 1.90 15.22
N ARG A 777 -46.58 1.32 15.44
CA ARG A 777 -47.38 0.67 14.39
C ARG A 777 -48.70 1.41 14.22
N THR A 778 -49.08 1.67 12.98
CA THR A 778 -50.35 2.34 12.64
C THR A 778 -51.24 1.36 11.88
N PHE A 779 -52.50 1.24 12.30
CA PHE A 779 -53.51 0.40 11.63
C PHE A 779 -54.67 1.24 11.06
N ASP A 780 -54.75 2.50 11.48
CA ASP A 780 -55.73 3.43 10.97
C ASP A 780 -55.28 3.95 9.60
N VAL A 781 -56.20 3.90 8.63
CA VAL A 781 -55.94 4.44 7.30
C VAL A 781 -55.98 5.97 7.37
N PRO A 782 -54.88 6.68 7.06
CA PRO A 782 -54.88 8.14 7.03
C PRO A 782 -55.76 8.67 5.89
N PRO A 783 -56.12 9.96 5.88
CA PRO A 783 -56.76 10.57 4.72
C PRO A 783 -55.85 10.45 3.49
N ILE A 784 -56.35 9.84 2.41
CA ILE A 784 -55.63 9.65 1.15
C ILE A 784 -56.29 10.55 0.10
N SER A 785 -55.51 11.40 -0.58
CA SER A 785 -56.04 12.37 -1.56
C SER A 785 -56.48 11.70 -2.85
N ARG A 786 -55.78 10.63 -3.27
CA ARG A 786 -56.11 9.84 -4.47
C ARG A 786 -56.22 8.34 -4.11
N PRO A 787 -57.38 7.87 -3.62
CA PRO A 787 -57.59 6.45 -3.34
C PRO A 787 -57.45 5.60 -4.61
N LEU A 788 -56.65 4.54 -4.53
CA LEU A 788 -56.43 3.58 -5.61
C LEU A 788 -56.10 2.23 -4.97
N THR A 789 -56.95 1.22 -5.19
CA THR A 789 -56.76 -0.11 -4.62
C THR A 789 -56.11 -1.05 -5.62
N ALA A 790 -54.94 -1.59 -5.27
CA ALA A 790 -54.27 -2.63 -6.03
C ALA A 790 -53.57 -3.61 -5.08
N THR A 791 -53.71 -4.91 -5.30
CA THR A 791 -53.07 -5.95 -4.48
C THR A 791 -51.88 -6.54 -5.23
N LEU A 792 -50.71 -6.57 -4.58
CA LEU A 792 -49.47 -7.14 -5.12
C LEU A 792 -49.16 -8.45 -4.40
N GLY A 793 -48.98 -9.52 -5.18
CA GLY A 793 -48.59 -10.85 -4.71
C GLY A 793 -49.55 -11.50 -3.72
N SER A 794 -50.77 -10.98 -3.57
CA SER A 794 -51.68 -11.28 -2.46
C SER A 794 -51.09 -11.06 -1.05
N GLN A 795 -50.02 -10.26 -0.95
CA GLN A 795 -49.27 -10.01 0.29
C GLN A 795 -49.45 -8.57 0.79
N VAL A 796 -49.55 -7.61 -0.13
CA VAL A 796 -49.63 -6.18 0.19
C VAL A 796 -50.65 -5.49 -0.70
N GLU A 797 -51.32 -4.48 -0.17
CA GLU A 797 -52.33 -3.69 -0.85
C GLU A 797 -51.92 -2.22 -0.89
N LEU A 798 -51.87 -1.63 -2.08
CA LEU A 798 -51.84 -0.19 -2.25
C LEU A 798 -53.24 0.34 -1.95
N LEU A 799 -53.36 1.27 -1.01
CA LEU A 799 -54.63 1.94 -0.65
C LEU A 799 -54.86 3.22 -1.46
N GLY A 800 -53.77 3.82 -1.93
CA GLY A 800 -53.76 5.01 -2.78
C GLY A 800 -52.48 5.79 -2.60
N TYR A 801 -52.47 7.03 -3.08
CA TYR A 801 -51.28 7.87 -3.09
C TYR A 801 -51.61 9.37 -3.00
N ASP A 802 -50.60 10.14 -2.60
CA ASP A 802 -50.57 11.60 -2.69
C ASP A 802 -49.41 12.02 -3.59
N LEU A 803 -49.60 13.12 -4.32
CA LEU A 803 -48.61 13.63 -5.27
C LEU A 803 -48.43 15.14 -5.12
N SER A 804 -47.18 15.62 -5.12
CA SER A 804 -46.89 17.05 -4.96
C SER A 804 -47.38 17.91 -6.13
N ALA A 805 -47.36 17.39 -7.36
CA ALA A 805 -47.83 18.09 -8.56
C ALA A 805 -48.20 17.12 -9.69
N GLU A 806 -49.16 17.51 -10.54
CA GLU A 806 -49.49 16.80 -11.80
C GLU A 806 -48.69 17.32 -13.00
N THR A 807 -47.98 18.43 -12.82
CA THR A 807 -47.12 19.08 -13.82
C THR A 807 -45.80 19.43 -13.15
N ILE A 808 -44.69 18.98 -13.72
CA ILE A 808 -43.35 19.10 -13.14
C ILE A 808 -42.37 19.61 -14.21
N ALA A 809 -41.42 20.46 -13.83
CA ALA A 809 -40.36 20.91 -14.73
C ALA A 809 -39.15 19.97 -14.68
N PRO A 810 -38.31 19.94 -15.75
CA PRO A 810 -36.97 19.37 -15.65
C PRO A 810 -36.18 20.02 -14.49
N ASP A 811 -35.27 19.26 -13.87
CA ASP A 811 -34.49 19.63 -12.67
C ASP A 811 -35.29 19.79 -11.36
N ASP A 812 -36.62 19.63 -11.38
CA ASP A 812 -37.43 19.54 -10.15
C ASP A 812 -37.53 18.08 -9.63
N THR A 813 -38.05 17.94 -8.41
CA THR A 813 -38.30 16.64 -7.76
C THR A 813 -39.79 16.44 -7.54
N LEU A 814 -40.34 15.34 -8.06
CA LEU A 814 -41.71 14.90 -7.82
C LEU A 814 -41.77 14.11 -6.50
N ALA A 815 -42.54 14.59 -5.53
CA ALA A 815 -42.76 13.87 -4.27
C ALA A 815 -44.04 13.05 -4.35
N LEU A 816 -43.89 11.73 -4.20
CA LEU A 816 -44.95 10.73 -4.23
C LEU A 816 -45.04 10.06 -2.86
N THR A 817 -46.20 10.12 -2.23
CA THR A 817 -46.48 9.33 -1.01
C THR A 817 -47.37 8.15 -1.36
N LEU A 818 -46.93 6.93 -1.07
CA LEU A 818 -47.67 5.70 -1.26
C LEU A 818 -48.21 5.21 0.09
N TYR A 819 -49.48 4.78 0.11
CA TYR A 819 -50.11 4.22 1.30
C TYR A 819 -50.31 2.73 1.12
N TRP A 820 -49.54 1.93 1.85
CA TRP A 820 -49.56 0.47 1.78
C TRP A 820 -50.30 -0.13 2.98
N ARG A 821 -50.93 -1.28 2.79
CA ARG A 821 -51.45 -2.14 3.85
C ARG A 821 -50.90 -3.56 3.69
N ALA A 822 -50.29 -4.10 4.74
CA ALA A 822 -49.91 -5.51 4.76
C ALA A 822 -51.15 -6.39 4.87
N LEU A 823 -51.31 -7.35 3.95
CA LEU A 823 -52.38 -8.36 4.02
C LEU A 823 -51.93 -9.62 4.73
N THR A 824 -50.63 -9.91 4.69
CA THR A 824 -49.98 -11.01 5.38
C THR A 824 -48.66 -10.53 5.99
N GLU A 825 -48.11 -11.33 6.89
CA GLU A 825 -46.69 -11.20 7.25
C GLU A 825 -45.84 -11.66 6.05
N MET A 826 -44.82 -10.88 5.70
CA MET A 826 -43.94 -11.13 4.56
C MET A 826 -42.55 -11.50 5.07
N ASP A 827 -41.94 -12.57 4.59
CA ASP A 827 -40.57 -12.95 5.02
C ASP A 827 -39.49 -12.19 4.24
N GLU A 828 -39.79 -11.84 2.99
CA GLU A 828 -38.95 -11.10 2.08
C GLU A 828 -38.99 -9.59 2.33
N SER A 829 -37.84 -8.93 2.18
CA SER A 829 -37.71 -7.47 2.24
C SER A 829 -37.80 -6.87 0.84
N TYR A 830 -39.01 -6.64 0.35
CA TYR A 830 -39.25 -6.03 -0.95
C TYR A 830 -38.76 -4.57 -1.03
N THR A 831 -38.16 -4.24 -2.18
CA THR A 831 -37.89 -2.88 -2.66
C THR A 831 -39.07 -2.39 -3.48
N VAL A 832 -39.48 -1.14 -3.27
CA VAL A 832 -40.52 -0.51 -4.07
C VAL A 832 -39.84 0.28 -5.18
N PHE A 833 -40.33 0.13 -6.40
CA PHE A 833 -39.94 0.97 -7.52
C PHE A 833 -41.04 1.98 -7.81
N ALA A 834 -40.65 3.21 -8.13
CA ALA A 834 -41.53 4.27 -8.60
C ALA A 834 -40.96 4.87 -9.88
N HIS A 835 -41.64 4.61 -11.00
CA HIS A 835 -41.14 4.83 -12.34
C HIS A 835 -42.00 5.85 -13.08
N LEU A 836 -41.37 6.87 -13.65
CA LEU A 836 -41.98 7.83 -14.55
C LEU A 836 -41.50 7.53 -15.97
N VAL A 837 -42.42 7.04 -16.80
CA VAL A 837 -42.12 6.45 -18.12
C VAL A 837 -42.66 7.34 -19.24
N ALA A 838 -41.81 7.74 -20.17
CA ALA A 838 -42.21 8.53 -21.34
C ALA A 838 -43.00 7.69 -22.37
N PRO A 839 -43.72 8.34 -23.30
CA PRO A 839 -44.45 7.64 -24.37
C PRO A 839 -43.59 6.76 -25.28
N ASP A 840 -42.28 7.01 -25.37
CA ASP A 840 -41.32 6.20 -26.11
C ASP A 840 -40.75 5.02 -25.30
N GLY A 841 -41.18 4.88 -24.04
CA GLY A 841 -40.73 3.84 -23.11
C GLY A 841 -39.48 4.19 -22.32
N SER A 842 -38.89 5.39 -22.50
CA SER A 842 -37.73 5.83 -21.72
C SER A 842 -38.11 6.24 -20.29
N MET A 843 -37.19 6.03 -19.35
CA MET A 843 -37.35 6.40 -17.95
C MET A 843 -36.97 7.88 -17.75
N THR A 844 -37.95 8.74 -17.47
CA THR A 844 -37.77 10.19 -17.27
C THR A 844 -37.78 10.61 -15.81
N GLY A 845 -37.88 9.64 -14.92
CA GLY A 845 -37.69 9.79 -13.48
C GLY A 845 -37.86 8.43 -12.83
N GLN A 846 -37.02 8.11 -11.84
CA GLN A 846 -37.17 6.87 -11.10
C GLN A 846 -36.71 6.99 -9.66
N ARG A 847 -37.28 6.16 -8.80
CA ARG A 847 -36.82 5.97 -7.43
C ARG A 847 -37.13 4.55 -6.97
N ASP A 848 -36.08 3.80 -6.68
CA ASP A 848 -36.18 2.41 -6.21
C ASP A 848 -35.46 2.32 -4.86
N ASN A 849 -36.21 2.06 -3.79
CA ASN A 849 -35.64 1.87 -2.46
C ASN A 849 -36.56 1.04 -1.56
N PRO A 850 -36.02 0.37 -0.53
CA PRO A 850 -36.86 -0.29 0.47
C PRO A 850 -37.74 0.75 1.19
N PRO A 851 -38.92 0.35 1.71
CA PRO A 851 -39.85 1.28 2.31
C PRO A 851 -39.27 2.15 3.42
N ILE A 852 -39.76 3.39 3.52
CA ILE A 852 -39.30 4.41 4.49
C ILE A 852 -37.78 4.62 4.36
N GLY A 853 -37.26 4.61 3.14
CA GLY A 853 -35.83 4.73 2.86
C GLY A 853 -34.97 3.63 3.50
N GLY A 854 -35.53 2.44 3.74
CA GLY A 854 -34.87 1.32 4.40
C GLY A 854 -34.99 1.28 5.92
N ALA A 855 -35.63 2.27 6.55
CA ALA A 855 -35.79 2.29 8.00
C ALA A 855 -36.85 1.32 8.53
N TYR A 856 -37.76 0.85 7.66
CA TYR A 856 -38.84 -0.06 8.04
C TYR A 856 -39.25 -1.01 6.89
N PRO A 857 -38.42 -2.02 6.61
CA PRO A 857 -38.64 -2.96 5.51
C PRO A 857 -39.93 -3.78 5.66
N THR A 858 -40.46 -4.26 4.52
CA THR A 858 -41.73 -5.01 4.44
C THR A 858 -41.75 -6.26 5.32
N ASN A 859 -40.59 -6.89 5.55
CA ASN A 859 -40.50 -8.06 6.41
C ASN A 859 -40.63 -7.79 7.91
N LEU A 860 -40.89 -6.55 8.33
CA LEU A 860 -41.24 -6.18 9.71
C LEU A 860 -42.74 -5.87 9.88
N TRP A 861 -43.48 -5.74 8.78
CA TRP A 861 -44.88 -5.32 8.82
C TRP A 861 -45.76 -6.42 9.42
N LEU A 862 -46.76 -6.02 10.20
CA LEU A 862 -47.81 -6.89 10.71
C LEU A 862 -49.04 -6.87 9.81
N THR A 863 -49.79 -7.97 9.82
CA THR A 863 -51.07 -8.05 9.09
C THR A 863 -52.00 -6.90 9.51
N GLY A 864 -52.49 -6.14 8.52
CA GLY A 864 -53.37 -4.98 8.69
C GLY A 864 -52.65 -3.66 8.95
N GLU A 865 -51.33 -3.65 9.16
CA GLU A 865 -50.55 -2.44 9.36
C GLU A 865 -50.55 -1.55 8.11
N VAL A 866 -50.66 -0.25 8.31
CA VAL A 866 -50.74 0.79 7.28
C VAL A 866 -49.47 1.63 7.31
N ILE A 867 -48.81 1.74 6.15
CA ILE A 867 -47.52 2.40 5.99
C ILE A 867 -47.67 3.56 5.00
N ALA A 868 -47.22 4.75 5.41
CA ALA A 868 -47.12 5.93 4.53
C ALA A 868 -45.67 6.12 4.12
N ASP A 869 -45.39 5.98 2.84
CA ASP A 869 -44.03 5.87 2.30
C ASP A 869 -43.75 6.92 1.25
N VAL A 870 -42.63 7.64 1.37
CA VAL A 870 -42.37 8.86 0.60
C VAL A 870 -41.20 8.65 -0.36
N TYR A 871 -41.45 8.94 -1.63
CA TYR A 871 -40.50 8.83 -2.73
C TYR A 871 -40.24 10.20 -3.35
N GLU A 872 -38.97 10.59 -3.37
CA GLU A 872 -38.49 11.77 -4.07
C GLU A 872 -37.93 11.35 -5.43
N ILE A 873 -38.69 11.60 -6.50
CA ILE A 873 -38.37 11.18 -7.86
C ILE A 873 -37.76 12.39 -8.59
N PRO A 874 -36.43 12.44 -8.78
CA PRO A 874 -35.78 13.54 -9.51
C PRO A 874 -36.10 13.45 -11.00
N ILE A 875 -36.40 14.59 -11.63
CA ILE A 875 -36.66 14.69 -13.07
C ILE A 875 -35.39 15.22 -13.76
N PRO A 876 -34.73 14.45 -14.65
CA PRO A 876 -33.52 14.88 -15.34
C PRO A 876 -33.73 16.14 -16.19
N ALA A 877 -32.68 16.95 -16.35
CA ALA A 877 -32.67 18.16 -17.18
C ALA A 877 -33.05 17.90 -18.65
N ASP A 878 -32.78 16.69 -19.14
CA ASP A 878 -33.04 16.24 -20.51
C ASP A 878 -34.33 15.42 -20.64
N ALA A 879 -35.17 15.40 -19.60
CA ALA A 879 -36.47 14.71 -19.65
C ALA A 879 -37.33 15.25 -20.80
N ALA A 880 -37.86 14.33 -21.62
CA ALA A 880 -38.70 14.70 -22.74
C ALA A 880 -40.00 15.41 -22.26
N PRO A 881 -40.44 16.50 -22.89
CA PRO A 881 -41.70 17.15 -22.53
C PRO A 881 -42.90 16.30 -22.96
N GLY A 882 -43.99 16.33 -22.20
CA GLY A 882 -45.23 15.61 -22.53
C GLY A 882 -45.85 14.88 -21.35
N GLU A 883 -46.83 14.00 -21.62
CA GLU A 883 -47.44 13.14 -20.60
C GLU A 883 -46.61 11.88 -20.39
N HIS A 884 -46.19 11.66 -19.15
CA HIS A 884 -45.43 10.48 -18.71
C HIS A 884 -46.28 9.63 -17.79
N ARG A 885 -46.13 8.32 -17.90
CA ARG A 885 -46.86 7.33 -17.10
C ARG A 885 -46.16 7.12 -15.77
N LEU A 886 -46.82 7.44 -14.65
CA LEU A 886 -46.32 7.11 -13.31
C LEU A 886 -46.81 5.73 -12.90
N GLU A 887 -45.90 4.81 -12.62
CA GLU A 887 -46.18 3.44 -12.20
C GLU A 887 -45.33 3.00 -11.01
N VAL A 888 -45.86 2.08 -10.22
CA VAL A 888 -45.19 1.56 -9.01
C VAL A 888 -45.34 0.06 -8.88
N GLY A 889 -44.40 -0.59 -8.20
CA GLY A 889 -44.47 -2.01 -7.88
C GLY A 889 -43.43 -2.41 -6.85
N MET A 890 -43.31 -3.72 -6.61
CA MET A 890 -42.39 -4.27 -5.61
C MET A 890 -41.59 -5.42 -6.18
N TYR A 891 -40.32 -5.52 -5.77
CA TYR A 891 -39.43 -6.61 -6.16
C TYR A 891 -38.43 -6.96 -5.07
N VAL A 892 -37.88 -8.17 -5.10
CA VAL A 892 -36.77 -8.59 -4.23
C VAL A 892 -35.46 -8.10 -4.85
N ALA A 893 -34.70 -7.28 -4.13
CA ALA A 893 -33.52 -6.61 -4.68
C ALA A 893 -32.44 -7.60 -5.13
N GLU A 894 -32.29 -8.68 -4.39
CA GLU A 894 -31.26 -9.71 -4.58
C GLU A 894 -31.47 -10.50 -5.87
N THR A 895 -32.73 -10.75 -6.25
CA THR A 895 -33.11 -11.66 -7.36
C THR A 895 -33.79 -10.95 -8.52
N GLY A 896 -34.26 -9.72 -8.33
CA GLY A 896 -35.12 -9.04 -9.31
C GLY A 896 -36.56 -9.53 -9.34
N ALA A 897 -36.93 -10.54 -8.54
CA ALA A 897 -38.25 -11.16 -8.58
C ALA A 897 -39.36 -10.16 -8.20
N ARG A 898 -40.30 -9.92 -9.12
CA ARG A 898 -41.36 -8.91 -8.96
C ARG A 898 -42.67 -9.50 -8.42
N LEU A 899 -43.38 -8.71 -7.62
CA LEU A 899 -44.74 -9.03 -7.21
C LEU A 899 -45.75 -8.68 -8.32
N LEU A 900 -46.50 -9.68 -8.77
CA LEU A 900 -47.59 -9.47 -9.73
C LEU A 900 -48.81 -8.84 -9.06
N ILE A 901 -49.54 -8.00 -9.79
CA ILE A 901 -50.87 -7.55 -9.39
C ILE A 901 -51.81 -8.76 -9.45
N THR A 902 -52.49 -9.03 -8.33
CA THR A 902 -53.41 -10.17 -8.17
C THR A 902 -54.41 -10.23 -9.32
N ASP A 903 -54.62 -11.44 -9.84
CA ASP A 903 -55.50 -11.74 -10.99
C ASP A 903 -55.10 -11.11 -12.33
N THR A 904 -53.86 -10.63 -12.46
CA THR A 904 -53.29 -10.12 -13.71
C THR A 904 -51.90 -10.71 -13.98
N SER A 905 -51.36 -10.44 -15.18
CA SER A 905 -49.96 -10.70 -15.52
C SER A 905 -49.08 -9.44 -15.42
N GLN A 906 -49.59 -8.36 -14.86
CA GLN A 906 -48.86 -7.10 -14.70
C GLN A 906 -48.14 -7.07 -13.36
N ASP A 907 -46.98 -6.45 -13.30
CA ASP A 907 -46.09 -6.30 -12.15
C ASP A 907 -45.95 -4.84 -11.69
N ALA A 908 -46.59 -3.92 -12.40
CA ALA A 908 -46.57 -2.49 -12.16
C ALA A 908 -47.99 -1.91 -12.15
N VAL A 909 -48.33 -1.19 -11.08
CA VAL A 909 -49.61 -0.49 -10.90
C VAL A 909 -49.49 0.89 -11.54
N PHE A 910 -50.31 1.17 -12.54
CA PHE A 910 -50.43 2.51 -13.10
C PHE A 910 -51.17 3.44 -12.14
N LEU A 911 -50.53 4.54 -11.75
CA LEU A 911 -51.11 5.54 -10.84
C LEU A 911 -51.89 6.61 -11.60
N GLN A 912 -51.20 7.37 -12.46
CA GLN A 912 -51.74 8.41 -13.34
C GLN A 912 -50.68 8.93 -14.31
N ALA A 913 -51.09 9.80 -15.24
CA ALA A 913 -50.16 10.57 -16.07
C ALA A 913 -49.65 11.82 -15.33
N VAL A 914 -48.38 12.18 -15.52
CA VAL A 914 -47.75 13.42 -15.04
C VAL A 914 -47.18 14.17 -16.23
N THR A 915 -47.47 15.46 -16.34
CA THR A 915 -46.97 16.29 -17.45
C THR A 915 -45.60 16.87 -17.14
N VAL A 916 -44.58 16.54 -17.92
CA VAL A 916 -43.27 17.20 -17.88
C VAL A 916 -43.30 18.42 -18.81
N THR A 917 -42.96 19.60 -18.29
CA THR A 917 -42.99 20.84 -19.07
C THR A 917 -41.81 20.94 -20.03
N ASN A 918 -41.90 21.83 -21.01
CA ASN A 918 -40.70 22.26 -21.74
C ASN A 918 -39.73 22.97 -20.77
N PRO A 919 -38.42 22.79 -20.94
CA PRO A 919 -37.39 23.48 -20.16
C PRO A 919 -37.43 25.01 -20.33
#